data_AF-A0A9W6C215-F1
#
_entry.id   AF-A0A9W6C215-F1
#
_cell.length_a   1.000
_cell.length_b   1.000
_cell.length_c   1.000
_cell.angle_alpha   90.00
_cell.angle_beta   90.00
_cell.angle_gamma   90.00
#
_symmetry.space_group_name_H-M   'P 1'
#
loop_
_entity.id
_entity.type
_entity.pdbx_description
1 polymer ?
#
loop_
_entity_poly.entity_id
_entity_poly.type
_entity_poly.pdbx_seq_one_letter_code
_entity_poly.pdbx_strand_id
1 'polypeptide(L)'
;MPAPNAISVDKLARIIGTPRAPVILDVRSETDFAADPSLVPGAIRADDRALADLPPLPPGPMLVLCQAGHRRSQGAAAWLRAEGRQAEYLDGGFVAWREAGLPLIQTDHLPPRDGQGRTVWVTRARPKIDRIACPWLIRRFVDPRAVILFVAPSEVSGVAERHEAAPFDIEDVFFSHRGDLCSFDVMLAELGLSVPALDRLAVIVRAADTARLDLAPEAAGLLAVSLGLSRMYADDLEQLEAGMLVYDALYRMMQTRPYPTLAEATRVWARIGLLSFGGPAGQIALMHRILVEEQKWLGERRFLHALNYCMLLPGPEAMQLAVYIGWLMHRTLGGIIAGLLFVLPGVVAIMSLSWVYAIWGNTGVLEGLFFGLKAAVLAIVVQAVIRIGSRALKNRTMIGIAAASFLAIFAFSVPFPVIILTAALVGFVGARAGLAAFQGGGGHGKMGGTQVADADTLLGEGTPDHTRVSAGWAARISAVFLGLWLVPVAALFLILGPENVFSQIAGFFSVMAVVTFGGAYAVLAYVAQQAVETYGWLAPGEMLDGLGMAETTPGPLIMVTQFVGFMGALREAGGLPPLLAGTLGGLLTTWVTFLPCFLWIFLGAPFIERLRDNHALTAALTAVTAAVVGVILNLALWFGLHVLFEQLRPVAAMGLDMDLPVWGTLDVAALALVIVAILAVFRLKLGAVTVLAICAFAGLFLRLVGVV
;
A
#
# COMPACT_ATOMS: atom_id res chain seq x y z
N MET A 1 3.55 -4.69 27.23
CA MET A 1 3.77 -6.10 26.83
C MET A 1 2.67 -6.90 27.51
N PRO A 2 1.99 -7.83 26.81
CA PRO A 2 1.03 -8.71 27.47
C PRO A 2 1.73 -9.48 28.60
N ALA A 3 0.99 -9.78 29.66
CA ALA A 3 1.50 -10.62 30.74
C ALA A 3 1.95 -11.98 30.19
N PRO A 4 3.01 -12.60 30.75
CA PRO A 4 3.43 -13.92 30.33
C PRO A 4 2.27 -14.93 30.52
N ASN A 5 2.06 -15.81 29.53
CA ASN A 5 1.00 -16.83 29.49
C ASN A 5 -0.44 -16.28 29.35
N ALA A 6 -0.60 -15.09 28.74
CA ALA A 6 -1.89 -14.51 28.38
C ALA A 6 -2.07 -14.47 26.85
N ILE A 7 -3.29 -14.77 26.39
CA ILE A 7 -3.72 -14.52 25.01
C ILE A 7 -4.67 -13.31 24.98
N SER A 8 -4.49 -12.42 24.01
CA SER A 8 -5.43 -11.29 23.83
C SER A 8 -6.71 -11.74 23.13
N VAL A 9 -7.80 -11.01 23.39
CA VAL A 9 -9.09 -11.19 22.72
C VAL A 9 -8.94 -11.17 21.18
N ASP A 10 -8.21 -10.21 20.63
CA ASP A 10 -7.96 -10.11 19.18
C ASP A 10 -7.24 -11.33 18.60
N LYS A 11 -6.27 -11.89 19.34
CA LYS A 11 -5.50 -13.05 18.88
C LYS A 11 -6.38 -14.30 18.89
N LEU A 12 -7.19 -14.49 19.94
CA LEU A 12 -8.13 -15.60 20.01
C LEU A 12 -9.20 -15.51 18.91
N ALA A 13 -9.79 -14.33 18.71
CA ALA A 13 -10.82 -14.11 17.70
C ALA A 13 -10.37 -14.47 16.27
N ARG A 14 -9.07 -14.35 15.96
CA ARG A 14 -8.51 -14.72 14.64
C ARG A 14 -8.33 -16.23 14.44
N ILE A 15 -8.25 -17.00 15.51
CA ILE A 15 -7.97 -18.44 15.45
C ILE A 15 -9.17 -19.30 15.87
N ILE A 16 -10.20 -18.70 16.45
CA ILE A 16 -11.44 -19.39 16.84
C ILE A 16 -12.08 -20.09 15.63
N GLY A 17 -12.64 -21.27 15.86
CA GLY A 17 -13.23 -22.09 14.79
C GLY A 17 -12.22 -22.70 13.80
N THR A 18 -10.91 -22.51 13.99
CA THR A 18 -9.87 -23.16 13.18
C THR A 18 -9.30 -24.39 13.89
N PRO A 19 -8.65 -25.33 13.18
CA PRO A 19 -7.95 -26.46 13.82
C PRO A 19 -6.83 -26.07 14.80
N ARG A 20 -6.38 -24.81 14.79
CA ARG A 20 -5.37 -24.27 15.71
C ARG A 20 -5.98 -23.56 16.93
N ALA A 21 -7.31 -23.48 17.01
CA ALA A 21 -7.97 -22.93 18.19
C ALA A 21 -7.58 -23.76 19.43
N PRO A 22 -7.23 -23.11 20.55
CA PRO A 22 -6.99 -23.84 21.79
C PRO A 22 -8.29 -24.46 22.31
N VAL A 23 -8.18 -25.48 23.16
CA VAL A 23 -9.32 -25.98 23.93
C VAL A 23 -9.67 -24.95 24.99
N ILE A 24 -10.86 -24.35 24.88
CA ILE A 24 -11.30 -23.26 25.74
C ILE A 24 -12.07 -23.83 26.93
N LEU A 25 -11.60 -23.57 28.15
CA LEU A 25 -12.30 -23.86 29.38
C LEU A 25 -12.90 -22.59 29.97
N ASP A 26 -14.23 -22.56 30.10
CA ASP A 26 -14.95 -21.51 30.80
C ASP A 26 -15.15 -21.91 32.27
N VAL A 27 -14.37 -21.30 33.14
CA VAL A 27 -14.41 -21.48 34.59
C VAL A 27 -15.11 -20.30 35.29
N ARG A 28 -16.06 -19.63 34.65
CA ARG A 28 -16.98 -18.69 35.33
C ARG A 28 -17.76 -19.41 36.44
N SER A 29 -18.17 -18.66 37.47
CA SER A 29 -18.92 -19.28 38.58
C SER A 29 -20.33 -19.53 38.11
N GLU A 30 -21.06 -20.40 38.80
CA GLU A 30 -22.48 -20.57 38.51
C GLU A 30 -23.23 -19.24 38.64
N THR A 31 -22.82 -18.35 39.56
CA THR A 31 -23.40 -17.01 39.67
C THR A 31 -23.09 -16.12 38.47
N ASP A 32 -21.83 -16.11 38.01
CA ASP A 32 -21.39 -15.27 36.89
C ASP A 32 -21.99 -15.76 35.57
N PHE A 33 -22.10 -17.09 35.41
CA PHE A 33 -22.73 -17.71 34.25
C PHE A 33 -24.25 -17.56 34.25
N ALA A 34 -24.92 -17.73 35.39
CA ALA A 34 -26.38 -17.56 35.45
C ALA A 34 -26.81 -16.12 35.13
N ALA A 35 -25.95 -15.12 35.41
CA ALA A 35 -26.19 -13.73 35.06
C ALA A 35 -26.06 -13.45 33.54
N ASP A 36 -25.22 -14.21 32.84
CA ASP A 36 -25.01 -14.12 31.39
C ASP A 36 -24.71 -15.53 30.84
N PRO A 37 -25.76 -16.34 30.53
CA PRO A 37 -25.62 -17.75 30.20
C PRO A 37 -25.09 -18.01 28.79
N SER A 38 -24.49 -17.01 28.13
CA SER A 38 -23.86 -17.19 26.82
C SER A 38 -22.44 -17.74 26.94
N LEU A 39 -21.92 -18.39 25.89
CA LEU A 39 -20.57 -18.97 25.87
C LEU A 39 -19.68 -18.33 24.81
N VAL A 40 -18.37 -18.21 25.08
CA VAL A 40 -17.40 -17.96 24.01
C VAL A 40 -17.41 -19.17 23.06
N PRO A 41 -17.38 -18.99 21.73
CA PRO A 41 -17.48 -20.12 20.80
C PRO A 41 -16.43 -21.20 21.04
N GLY A 42 -16.88 -22.45 21.14
CA GLY A 42 -16.06 -23.63 21.41
C GLY A 42 -15.69 -23.83 22.89
N ALA A 43 -16.19 -22.99 23.80
CA ALA A 43 -15.92 -23.10 25.22
C ALA A 43 -16.64 -24.27 25.88
N ILE A 44 -15.92 -24.95 26.76
CA ILE A 44 -16.40 -26.04 27.59
C ILE A 44 -16.49 -25.54 29.02
N ARG A 45 -17.68 -25.65 29.63
CA ARG A 45 -17.85 -25.31 31.06
C ARG A 45 -17.07 -26.28 31.93
N ALA A 46 -16.33 -25.73 32.88
CA ALA A 46 -15.51 -26.50 33.82
C ALA A 46 -15.49 -25.81 35.19
N ASP A 47 -15.35 -26.60 36.26
CA ASP A 47 -15.08 -26.07 37.59
C ASP A 47 -13.56 -25.93 37.79
N ASP A 48 -13.09 -24.75 38.19
CA ASP A 48 -11.66 -24.52 38.47
C ASP A 48 -11.15 -25.29 39.70
N ARG A 49 -12.06 -25.85 40.51
CA ARG A 49 -11.71 -26.71 41.66
C ARG A 49 -11.67 -28.20 41.35
N ALA A 50 -12.26 -28.63 40.23
CA ALA A 50 -12.36 -30.04 39.83
C ALA A 50 -11.63 -30.31 38.51
N LEU A 51 -10.52 -29.60 38.25
CA LEU A 51 -9.75 -29.74 37.02
C LEU A 51 -9.16 -31.15 36.83
N ALA A 52 -8.87 -31.85 37.93
CA ALA A 52 -8.38 -33.23 37.90
C ALA A 52 -9.45 -34.24 37.43
N ASP A 53 -10.73 -33.90 37.58
CA ASP A 53 -11.87 -34.74 37.23
C ASP A 53 -12.44 -34.41 35.83
N LEU A 54 -11.71 -33.60 35.05
CA LEU A 54 -12.17 -33.23 33.72
C LEU A 54 -12.28 -34.46 32.82
N PRO A 55 -13.39 -34.58 32.06
CA PRO A 55 -13.53 -35.65 31.09
C PRO A 55 -12.48 -35.50 29.98
N PRO A 56 -12.22 -36.55 29.18
CA PRO A 56 -11.21 -36.51 28.11
C PRO A 56 -11.42 -35.31 27.18
N LEU A 57 -10.43 -34.42 27.17
CA LEU A 57 -10.41 -33.19 26.36
C LEU A 57 -9.68 -33.43 25.03
N PRO A 58 -10.01 -32.68 23.97
CA PRO A 58 -9.25 -32.71 22.73
C PRO A 58 -7.76 -32.40 22.96
N PRO A 59 -6.85 -32.97 22.14
CA PRO A 59 -5.43 -32.66 22.22
C PRO A 59 -5.17 -31.22 21.76
N GLY A 60 -4.15 -30.58 22.34
CA GLY A 60 -3.72 -29.24 21.95
C GLY A 60 -3.49 -28.28 23.12
N PRO A 61 -3.13 -27.02 22.81
CA PRO A 61 -3.01 -25.98 23.83
C PRO A 61 -4.37 -25.68 24.45
N MET A 62 -4.35 -25.30 25.71
CA MET A 62 -5.54 -24.96 26.49
C MET A 62 -5.60 -23.46 26.73
N LEU A 63 -6.81 -22.93 26.77
CA LEU A 63 -7.09 -21.57 27.14
C LEU A 63 -8.13 -21.58 28.25
N VAL A 64 -7.84 -20.92 29.37
CA VAL A 64 -8.81 -20.77 30.45
C VAL A 64 -9.34 -19.35 30.50
N LEU A 65 -10.67 -19.20 30.57
CA LEU A 65 -11.32 -17.92 30.78
C LEU A 65 -12.20 -17.95 32.03
N CYS A 66 -12.31 -16.80 32.67
CA CYS A 66 -13.28 -16.52 33.73
C CYS A 66 -13.90 -15.16 33.44
N GLN A 67 -14.69 -14.60 34.37
CA GLN A 67 -15.43 -13.36 34.13
C GLN A 67 -14.56 -12.21 33.61
N ALA A 68 -13.44 -11.91 34.28
CA ALA A 68 -12.58 -10.76 33.98
C ALA A 68 -11.08 -11.09 33.80
N GLY A 69 -10.71 -12.37 33.61
CA GLY A 69 -9.32 -12.77 33.37
C GLY A 69 -8.40 -12.73 34.60
N HIS A 70 -8.96 -12.89 35.80
CA HIS A 70 -8.26 -12.76 37.09
C HIS A 70 -8.01 -14.13 37.77
N ARG A 71 -8.20 -14.20 39.10
CA ARG A 71 -7.79 -15.30 39.97
C ARG A 71 -8.18 -16.71 39.49
N ARG A 72 -9.39 -16.91 38.96
CA ARG A 72 -9.89 -18.25 38.57
C ARG A 72 -9.21 -18.77 37.31
N SER A 73 -9.23 -17.97 36.23
CA SER A 73 -8.60 -18.38 34.96
C SER A 73 -7.09 -18.49 35.08
N GLN A 74 -6.44 -17.57 35.80
CA GLN A 74 -4.99 -17.63 36.00
C GLN A 74 -4.58 -18.81 36.88
N GLY A 75 -5.31 -19.08 37.96
CA GLY A 75 -5.06 -20.22 38.84
C GLY A 75 -5.25 -21.55 38.11
N ALA A 76 -6.37 -21.71 37.40
CA ALA A 76 -6.65 -22.90 36.60
C ALA A 76 -5.62 -23.12 35.48
N ALA A 77 -5.24 -22.07 34.74
CA ALA A 77 -4.20 -22.17 33.72
C ALA A 77 -2.84 -22.53 34.34
N ALA A 78 -2.51 -22.01 35.53
CA ALA A 78 -1.29 -22.38 36.24
C ALA A 78 -1.30 -23.84 36.71
N TRP A 79 -2.44 -24.32 37.20
CA TRP A 79 -2.61 -25.71 37.61
C TRP A 79 -2.41 -26.67 36.44
N LEU A 80 -3.07 -26.41 35.30
CA LEU A 80 -2.91 -27.20 34.08
C LEU A 80 -1.45 -27.23 33.59
N ARG A 81 -0.72 -26.11 33.72
CA ARG A 81 0.72 -26.09 33.43
C ARG A 81 1.55 -26.94 34.38
N ALA A 82 1.19 -26.98 35.67
CA ALA A 82 1.84 -27.86 36.64
C ALA A 82 1.62 -29.35 36.32
N GLU A 83 0.49 -29.69 35.69
CA GLU A 83 0.18 -31.03 35.15
C GLU A 83 0.78 -31.28 33.75
N GLY A 84 1.64 -30.39 33.26
CA GLY A 84 2.36 -30.56 31.99
C GLY A 84 1.57 -30.16 30.74
N ARG A 85 0.40 -29.52 30.88
CA ARG A 85 -0.37 -28.99 29.75
C ARG A 85 0.11 -27.60 29.35
N GLN A 86 0.15 -27.30 28.05
CA GLN A 86 0.31 -25.93 27.59
C GLN A 86 -1.00 -25.17 27.83
N ALA A 87 -1.02 -24.23 28.77
CA ALA A 87 -2.22 -23.46 29.11
C ALA A 87 -1.93 -21.97 29.23
N GLU A 88 -2.76 -21.16 28.59
CA GLU A 88 -2.80 -19.70 28.71
C GLU A 88 -4.14 -19.26 29.32
N TYR A 89 -4.25 -18.00 29.73
CA TYR A 89 -5.54 -17.41 30.12
C TYR A 89 -5.95 -16.29 29.17
N LEU A 90 -7.26 -16.05 29.05
CA LEU A 90 -7.80 -14.97 28.23
C LEU A 90 -7.67 -13.64 28.97
N ASP A 91 -6.91 -12.71 28.39
CA ASP A 91 -6.74 -11.36 28.94
C ASP A 91 -8.07 -10.60 28.93
N GLY A 92 -8.43 -10.00 30.07
CA GLY A 92 -9.74 -9.36 30.30
C GLY A 92 -10.95 -10.32 30.37
N GLY A 93 -10.76 -11.62 30.15
CA GLY A 93 -11.78 -12.66 30.33
C GLY A 93 -13.01 -12.51 29.43
N PHE A 94 -14.13 -13.06 29.89
CA PHE A 94 -15.43 -13.02 29.20
C PHE A 94 -15.93 -11.59 28.97
N VAL A 95 -15.75 -10.69 29.94
CA VAL A 95 -16.18 -9.29 29.83
C VAL A 95 -15.50 -8.59 28.66
N ALA A 96 -14.18 -8.72 28.51
CA ALA A 96 -13.45 -8.10 27.41
C ALA A 96 -13.84 -8.69 26.04
N TRP A 97 -14.15 -9.99 25.97
CA TRP A 97 -14.68 -10.61 24.76
C TRP A 97 -16.01 -9.99 24.34
N ARG A 98 -16.93 -9.83 25.29
CA ARG A 98 -18.26 -9.24 25.07
C ARG A 98 -18.18 -7.76 24.71
N GLU A 99 -17.35 -6.99 25.40
CA GLU A 99 -17.14 -5.56 25.11
C GLU A 99 -16.52 -5.32 23.72
N ALA A 100 -15.73 -6.27 23.23
CA ALA A 100 -15.23 -6.26 21.85
C ALA A 100 -16.30 -6.57 20.79
N GLY A 101 -17.55 -6.87 21.19
CA GLY A 101 -18.66 -7.16 20.28
C GLY A 101 -18.46 -8.46 19.49
N LEU A 102 -17.71 -9.41 20.05
CA LEU A 102 -17.41 -10.71 19.42
C LEU A 102 -18.56 -11.71 19.62
N PRO A 103 -18.67 -12.73 18.75
CA PRO A 103 -19.79 -13.69 18.80
C PRO A 103 -19.86 -14.43 20.13
N LEU A 104 -21.08 -14.69 20.58
CA LEU A 104 -21.40 -15.41 21.81
C LEU A 104 -22.48 -16.45 21.52
N ILE A 105 -22.21 -17.70 21.89
CA ILE A 105 -23.14 -18.81 21.73
C ILE A 105 -24.31 -18.63 22.67
N GLN A 106 -25.52 -18.58 22.11
CA GLN A 106 -26.75 -18.63 22.88
C GLN A 106 -27.02 -20.08 23.30
N THR A 107 -27.22 -20.31 24.61
CA THR A 107 -27.37 -21.68 25.14
C THR A 107 -28.81 -22.18 25.15
N ASP A 108 -29.79 -21.31 24.90
CA ASP A 108 -31.22 -21.60 25.05
C ASP A 108 -31.72 -22.72 24.14
N HIS A 109 -31.04 -22.93 23.01
CA HIS A 109 -31.39 -23.95 22.01
C HIS A 109 -30.36 -25.08 21.91
N LEU A 110 -29.43 -25.18 22.87
CA LEU A 110 -28.51 -26.32 22.93
C LEU A 110 -29.19 -27.54 23.56
N PRO A 111 -28.94 -28.76 23.04
CA PRO A 111 -29.40 -29.97 23.72
C PRO A 111 -28.75 -30.10 25.09
N PRO A 112 -29.41 -30.82 26.03
CA PRO A 112 -28.79 -31.16 27.30
C PRO A 112 -27.47 -31.90 27.07
N ARG A 113 -26.54 -31.73 28.02
CA ARG A 113 -25.25 -32.40 27.97
C ARG A 113 -25.38 -33.81 28.56
N ASP A 114 -24.75 -34.78 27.91
CA ASP A 114 -24.69 -36.16 28.37
C ASP A 114 -23.86 -36.31 29.66
N GLY A 115 -23.79 -37.54 30.20
CA GLY A 115 -23.00 -37.83 31.40
C GLY A 115 -21.49 -37.54 31.29
N GLN A 116 -20.97 -37.21 30.11
CA GLN A 116 -19.58 -36.79 29.87
C GLN A 116 -19.47 -35.29 29.56
N GLY A 117 -20.56 -34.53 29.69
CA GLY A 117 -20.63 -33.10 29.43
C GLY A 117 -20.67 -32.73 27.94
N ARG A 118 -21.07 -33.65 27.05
CA ARG A 118 -21.10 -33.45 25.59
C ARG A 118 -22.52 -33.19 25.11
N THR A 119 -22.67 -32.34 24.12
CA THR A 119 -23.93 -32.20 23.37
C THR A 119 -24.10 -33.36 22.40
N VAL A 120 -25.33 -33.86 22.26
CA VAL A 120 -25.68 -34.96 21.36
C VAL A 120 -26.62 -34.44 20.28
N TRP A 121 -26.29 -34.75 19.03
CA TRP A 121 -27.03 -34.28 17.84
C TRP A 121 -27.34 -35.46 16.94
N VAL A 122 -28.47 -35.42 16.24
CA VAL A 122 -28.90 -36.52 15.37
C VAL A 122 -29.40 -36.01 14.02
N THR A 123 -29.03 -36.71 12.96
CA THR A 123 -29.52 -36.44 11.60
C THR A 123 -29.57 -37.72 10.76
N ARG A 124 -29.97 -37.59 9.50
CA ARG A 124 -30.12 -38.69 8.54
C ARG A 124 -28.77 -39.23 8.08
N ALA A 125 -28.67 -40.54 7.95
CA ALA A 125 -27.54 -41.25 7.36
C ALA A 125 -27.25 -40.83 5.91
N ARG A 126 -26.04 -41.12 5.43
CA ARG A 126 -25.52 -40.68 4.11
C ARG A 126 -25.48 -39.16 3.99
N PRO A 127 -24.70 -38.46 4.86
CA PRO A 127 -24.67 -37.01 4.92
C PRO A 127 -24.09 -36.39 3.65
N LYS A 128 -24.58 -35.21 3.32
CA LYS A 128 -24.06 -34.34 2.25
C LYS A 128 -24.23 -32.91 2.69
N ILE A 129 -23.31 -32.04 2.27
CA ILE A 129 -23.39 -30.57 2.39
C ILE A 129 -23.84 -30.14 3.79
N ASP A 130 -25.11 -29.80 4.03
CA ASP A 130 -25.62 -29.36 5.33
C ASP A 130 -25.36 -30.37 6.45
N ARG A 131 -25.54 -31.67 6.17
CA ARG A 131 -25.29 -32.75 7.14
C ARG A 131 -23.82 -33.02 7.43
N ILE A 132 -22.91 -32.25 6.83
CA ILE A 132 -21.48 -32.17 7.19
C ILE A 132 -21.15 -30.77 7.72
N ALA A 133 -21.68 -29.72 7.10
CA ALA A 133 -21.46 -28.33 7.48
C ALA A 133 -21.97 -28.03 8.90
N CYS A 134 -23.18 -28.48 9.24
CA CYS A 134 -23.76 -28.33 10.58
C CYS A 134 -22.92 -29.03 11.66
N PRO A 135 -22.57 -30.34 11.52
CA PRO A 135 -21.60 -30.98 12.42
C PRO A 135 -20.25 -30.27 12.53
N TRP A 136 -19.72 -29.74 11.42
CA TRP A 136 -18.49 -28.97 11.43
C TRP A 136 -18.64 -27.70 12.28
N LEU A 137 -19.71 -26.93 12.08
CA LEU A 137 -20.02 -25.73 12.85
C LEU A 137 -20.14 -26.06 14.34
N ILE A 138 -20.90 -27.11 14.67
CA ILE A 138 -21.11 -27.58 16.04
C ILE A 138 -19.75 -27.90 16.68
N ARG A 139 -18.90 -28.70 16.04
CA ARG A 139 -17.59 -29.10 16.59
C ARG A 139 -16.56 -27.98 16.63
N ARG A 140 -16.68 -26.94 15.81
CA ARG A 140 -15.74 -25.81 15.77
C ARG A 140 -16.13 -24.64 16.68
N PHE A 141 -17.43 -24.45 16.92
CA PHE A 141 -17.95 -23.25 17.58
C PHE A 141 -18.90 -23.50 18.75
N VAL A 142 -19.47 -24.69 18.88
CA VAL A 142 -20.46 -24.98 19.95
C VAL A 142 -19.86 -25.90 21.00
N ASP A 143 -19.46 -27.10 20.59
CA ASP A 143 -18.92 -28.12 21.47
C ASP A 143 -17.92 -29.00 20.70
N PRO A 144 -16.61 -28.86 20.96
CA PRO A 144 -15.59 -29.64 20.26
C PRO A 144 -15.64 -31.14 20.56
N ARG A 145 -16.45 -31.56 21.54
CA ARG A 145 -16.66 -32.96 21.92
C ARG A 145 -18.06 -33.47 21.51
N ALA A 146 -18.79 -32.71 20.70
CA ALA A 146 -20.15 -33.07 20.28
C ALA A 146 -20.22 -34.46 19.62
N VAL A 147 -21.24 -35.21 20.02
CA VAL A 147 -21.57 -36.52 19.45
C VAL A 147 -22.59 -36.32 18.33
N ILE A 148 -22.29 -36.84 17.15
CA ILE A 148 -23.16 -36.75 15.97
C ILE A 148 -23.63 -38.16 15.64
N LEU A 149 -24.95 -38.37 15.65
CA LEU A 149 -25.61 -39.63 15.36
C LEU A 149 -26.21 -39.59 13.95
N PHE A 150 -25.86 -40.56 13.12
CA PHE A 150 -26.43 -40.75 11.79
C PHE A 150 -27.36 -41.96 11.80
N VAL A 151 -28.64 -41.75 11.48
CA VAL A 151 -29.67 -42.81 11.57
C VAL A 151 -30.59 -42.81 10.35
N ALA A 152 -31.40 -43.86 10.21
CA ALA A 152 -32.41 -43.91 9.16
C ALA A 152 -33.38 -42.72 9.28
N PRO A 153 -33.83 -42.11 8.16
CA PRO A 153 -34.67 -40.91 8.21
C PRO A 153 -35.93 -41.02 9.08
N SER A 154 -36.58 -42.19 9.11
CA SER A 154 -37.76 -42.44 9.95
C SER A 154 -37.47 -42.46 11.45
N GLU A 155 -36.22 -42.73 11.84
CA GLU A 155 -35.82 -42.94 13.23
C GLU A 155 -35.23 -41.69 13.89
N VAL A 156 -35.00 -40.61 13.14
CA VAL A 156 -34.32 -39.41 13.67
C VAL A 156 -35.06 -38.87 14.90
N SER A 157 -36.39 -38.73 14.85
CA SER A 157 -37.18 -38.24 15.98
C SER A 157 -37.18 -39.20 17.17
N GLY A 158 -37.30 -40.51 16.94
CA GLY A 158 -37.27 -41.51 18.01
C GLY A 158 -35.91 -41.61 18.70
N VAL A 159 -34.82 -41.46 17.94
CA VAL A 159 -33.45 -41.42 18.47
C VAL A 159 -33.20 -40.10 19.20
N ALA A 160 -33.71 -38.98 18.69
CA ALA A 160 -33.66 -37.69 19.37
C ALA A 160 -34.29 -37.76 20.76
N GLU A 161 -35.51 -38.31 20.86
CA GLU A 161 -36.21 -38.49 22.13
C GLU A 161 -35.45 -39.44 23.07
N ARG A 162 -35.00 -40.58 22.56
CA ARG A 162 -34.32 -41.61 23.37
C ARG A 162 -32.99 -41.14 23.96
N HIS A 163 -32.25 -40.32 23.23
CA HIS A 163 -30.91 -39.87 23.62
C HIS A 163 -30.85 -38.40 24.05
N GLU A 164 -32.01 -37.75 24.19
CA GLU A 164 -32.12 -36.30 24.44
C GLU A 164 -31.25 -35.47 23.46
N ALA A 165 -31.18 -35.93 22.21
CA ALA A 165 -30.34 -35.35 21.19
C ALA A 165 -31.10 -34.29 20.38
N ALA A 166 -30.42 -33.23 19.94
CA ALA A 166 -31.01 -32.23 19.05
C ALA A 166 -31.07 -32.74 17.60
N PRO A 167 -32.27 -32.90 17.00
CA PRO A 167 -32.39 -33.26 15.60
C PRO A 167 -32.15 -32.04 14.70
N PHE A 168 -31.52 -32.27 13.54
CA PHE A 168 -31.29 -31.22 12.54
C PHE A 168 -31.29 -31.76 11.10
N ASP A 169 -31.52 -30.87 10.14
CA ASP A 169 -31.59 -31.17 8.70
C ASP A 169 -32.61 -32.28 8.34
N ILE A 170 -33.77 -32.19 8.98
CA ILE A 170 -34.98 -32.96 8.66
C ILE A 170 -36.20 -32.04 8.71
N GLU A 171 -37.30 -32.46 8.10
CA GLU A 171 -38.56 -31.70 8.18
C GLU A 171 -39.09 -31.65 9.62
N ASP A 172 -39.83 -30.59 9.95
CA ASP A 172 -40.54 -30.39 11.22
C ASP A 172 -39.68 -30.37 12.51
N VAL A 173 -38.39 -30.06 12.41
CA VAL A 173 -37.52 -29.82 13.58
C VAL A 173 -36.99 -28.38 13.63
N PHE A 174 -36.55 -27.97 14.82
CA PHE A 174 -36.12 -26.59 15.08
C PHE A 174 -34.96 -26.13 14.19
N PHE A 175 -33.93 -26.97 14.05
CA PHE A 175 -32.77 -26.75 13.18
C PHE A 175 -33.01 -27.38 11.80
N SER A 176 -33.98 -26.81 11.08
CA SER A 176 -34.34 -27.19 9.72
C SER A 176 -34.27 -25.98 8.79
N HIS A 177 -34.55 -26.21 7.50
CA HIS A 177 -34.64 -25.16 6.48
C HIS A 177 -35.78 -24.18 6.83
N ARG A 178 -35.56 -22.89 6.56
CA ARG A 178 -36.56 -21.82 6.79
C ARG A 178 -36.65 -20.90 5.58
N GLY A 179 -37.70 -21.07 4.79
CA GLY A 179 -37.86 -20.36 3.51
C GLY A 179 -36.70 -20.71 2.58
N ASP A 180 -35.94 -19.70 2.18
CA ASP A 180 -34.76 -19.88 1.33
C ASP A 180 -33.49 -20.33 2.08
N LEU A 181 -33.50 -20.31 3.41
CA LEU A 181 -32.33 -20.59 4.25
C LEU A 181 -32.20 -22.09 4.54
N CYS A 182 -30.97 -22.59 4.46
CA CYS A 182 -30.64 -23.99 4.79
C CYS A 182 -30.47 -24.19 6.31
N SER A 183 -30.32 -25.43 6.77
CA SER A 183 -30.16 -25.75 8.21
C SER A 183 -28.92 -25.07 8.81
N PHE A 184 -27.85 -24.92 8.02
CA PHE A 184 -26.63 -24.23 8.44
C PHE A 184 -26.86 -22.74 8.73
N ASP A 185 -27.61 -22.05 7.88
CA ASP A 185 -27.99 -20.64 8.09
C ASP A 185 -28.79 -20.47 9.38
N VAL A 186 -29.75 -21.37 9.61
CA VAL A 186 -30.61 -21.34 10.79
C VAL A 186 -29.79 -21.57 12.06
N MET A 187 -28.84 -22.51 12.05
CA MET A 187 -27.92 -22.68 13.18
C MET A 187 -27.09 -21.43 13.47
N LEU A 188 -26.59 -20.73 12.44
CA LEU A 188 -25.84 -19.49 12.67
C LEU A 188 -26.68 -18.41 13.36
N ALA A 189 -27.92 -18.25 12.92
CA ALA A 189 -28.83 -17.25 13.46
C ALA A 189 -29.22 -17.57 14.92
N GLU A 190 -29.67 -18.80 15.17
CA GLU A 190 -30.19 -19.23 16.48
C GLU A 190 -29.09 -19.38 17.53
N LEU A 191 -27.86 -19.72 17.12
CA LEU A 191 -26.74 -19.87 18.05
C LEU A 191 -25.96 -18.57 18.26
N GLY A 192 -26.34 -17.45 17.62
CA GLY A 192 -25.62 -16.18 17.77
C GLY A 192 -24.23 -16.16 17.12
N LEU A 193 -24.07 -16.91 16.02
CA LEU A 193 -22.80 -17.08 15.29
C LEU A 193 -22.70 -16.27 13.99
N SER A 194 -23.59 -15.31 13.77
CA SER A 194 -23.52 -14.44 12.59
C SER A 194 -22.30 -13.52 12.67
N VAL A 195 -21.25 -13.92 11.96
CA VAL A 195 -20.03 -13.15 11.74
C VAL A 195 -19.67 -13.18 10.26
N PRO A 196 -19.02 -12.13 9.72
CA PRO A 196 -18.89 -11.98 8.27
C PRO A 196 -18.29 -13.18 7.54
N ALA A 197 -17.36 -13.91 8.17
CA ALA A 197 -16.77 -15.11 7.58
C ALA A 197 -17.73 -16.31 7.54
N LEU A 198 -18.53 -16.51 8.60
CA LEU A 198 -19.53 -17.57 8.66
C LEU A 198 -20.73 -17.25 7.78
N ASP A 199 -21.17 -15.99 7.72
CA ASP A 199 -22.27 -15.58 6.85
C ASP A 199 -21.94 -15.82 5.37
N ARG A 200 -20.69 -15.53 4.95
CA ARG A 200 -20.22 -15.83 3.59
C ARG A 200 -20.15 -17.34 3.32
N LEU A 201 -19.64 -18.11 4.29
CA LEU A 201 -19.63 -19.58 4.17
C LEU A 201 -21.06 -20.12 4.05
N ALA A 202 -22.01 -19.54 4.78
CA ALA A 202 -23.41 -19.94 4.74
C ALA A 202 -24.03 -19.74 3.35
N VAL A 203 -23.65 -18.67 2.63
CA VAL A 203 -24.07 -18.50 1.22
C VAL A 203 -23.59 -19.67 0.36
N ILE A 204 -22.32 -20.08 0.49
CA ILE A 204 -21.74 -21.20 -0.28
C ILE A 204 -22.45 -22.52 0.06
N VAL A 205 -22.68 -22.76 1.36
CA VAL A 205 -23.37 -23.94 1.88
C VAL A 205 -24.80 -24.01 1.33
N ARG A 206 -25.59 -22.94 1.54
CA ARG A 206 -26.96 -22.81 1.02
C ARG A 206 -27.05 -23.00 -0.48
N ALA A 207 -26.13 -22.38 -1.23
CA ALA A 207 -26.07 -22.49 -2.69
C ALA A 207 -25.90 -23.95 -3.14
N ALA A 208 -24.98 -24.67 -2.49
CA ALA A 208 -24.71 -26.05 -2.81
C ALA A 208 -25.85 -26.99 -2.36
N ASP A 209 -26.42 -26.76 -1.17
CA ASP A 209 -27.46 -27.61 -0.58
C ASP A 209 -28.81 -27.47 -1.30
N THR A 210 -29.18 -26.23 -1.66
CA THR A 210 -30.44 -25.92 -2.36
C THR A 210 -30.33 -25.98 -3.90
N ALA A 211 -29.20 -26.48 -4.43
CA ALA A 211 -28.91 -26.56 -5.86
C ALA A 211 -28.99 -25.22 -6.64
N ARG A 212 -28.81 -24.09 -5.96
CA ARG A 212 -28.74 -22.74 -6.53
C ARG A 212 -27.28 -22.30 -6.68
N LEU A 213 -26.56 -22.95 -7.60
CA LEU A 213 -25.10 -22.80 -7.75
C LEU A 213 -24.66 -21.41 -8.23
N ASP A 214 -25.58 -20.58 -8.68
CA ASP A 214 -25.37 -19.19 -9.09
C ASP A 214 -25.20 -18.24 -7.89
N LEU A 215 -25.64 -18.63 -6.68
CA LEU A 215 -25.52 -17.80 -5.48
C LEU A 215 -24.07 -17.60 -5.02
N ALA A 216 -23.17 -18.55 -5.31
CA ALA A 216 -21.75 -18.44 -5.02
C ALA A 216 -20.91 -19.30 -5.99
N PRO A 217 -19.83 -18.77 -6.61
CA PRO A 217 -19.03 -19.53 -7.57
C PRO A 217 -18.37 -20.78 -6.96
N GLU A 218 -18.09 -20.78 -5.66
CA GLU A 218 -17.51 -21.90 -4.93
C GLU A 218 -18.49 -23.08 -4.73
N ALA A 219 -19.81 -22.82 -4.83
CA ALA A 219 -20.85 -23.79 -4.50
C ALA A 219 -20.78 -25.05 -5.36
N ALA A 220 -20.52 -24.91 -6.66
CA ALA A 220 -20.39 -26.03 -7.58
C ALA A 220 -19.21 -26.94 -7.19
N GLY A 221 -18.10 -26.35 -6.74
CA GLY A 221 -16.94 -27.08 -6.23
C GLY A 221 -17.25 -27.83 -4.93
N LEU A 222 -17.91 -27.15 -3.99
CA LEU A 222 -18.33 -27.78 -2.73
C LEU A 222 -19.27 -28.97 -2.98
N LEU A 223 -20.27 -28.81 -3.87
CA LEU A 223 -21.17 -29.89 -4.27
C LEU A 223 -20.40 -31.08 -4.86
N ALA A 224 -19.47 -30.83 -5.79
CA ALA A 224 -18.68 -31.89 -6.42
C ALA A 224 -17.83 -32.66 -5.41
N VAL A 225 -17.14 -31.96 -4.50
CA VAL A 225 -16.34 -32.58 -3.42
C VAL A 225 -17.23 -33.40 -2.48
N SER A 226 -18.35 -32.82 -2.03
CA SER A 226 -19.31 -33.48 -1.15
C SER A 226 -19.87 -34.79 -1.75
N LEU A 227 -20.24 -34.76 -3.04
CA LEU A 227 -20.67 -35.96 -3.76
C LEU A 227 -19.55 -37.00 -3.89
N GLY A 228 -18.31 -36.57 -4.15
CA GLY A 228 -17.14 -37.44 -4.18
C GLY A 228 -16.91 -38.15 -2.86
N LEU A 229 -16.88 -37.40 -1.75
CA LEU A 229 -16.75 -37.95 -0.40
C LEU A 229 -17.85 -38.98 -0.10
N SER A 230 -19.10 -38.69 -0.44
CA SER A 230 -20.21 -39.63 -0.22
C SER A 230 -20.10 -40.95 -1.00
N ARG A 231 -19.29 -40.99 -2.07
CA ARG A 231 -19.01 -42.20 -2.85
C ARG A 231 -17.77 -42.94 -2.35
N MET A 232 -16.83 -42.24 -1.73
CA MET A 232 -15.61 -42.82 -1.18
C MET A 232 -15.86 -43.54 0.15
N TYR A 233 -16.74 -42.99 0.98
CA TYR A 233 -16.98 -43.50 2.34
C TYR A 233 -18.36 -44.16 2.43
N ALA A 234 -18.37 -45.40 2.94
CA ALA A 234 -19.60 -46.10 3.30
C ALA A 234 -20.05 -45.78 4.73
N ASP A 235 -19.08 -45.54 5.63
CA ASP A 235 -19.28 -45.11 7.00
C ASP A 235 -19.49 -43.59 7.08
N ASP A 236 -20.57 -43.17 7.73
CA ASP A 236 -20.96 -41.76 7.80
C ASP A 236 -20.04 -40.94 8.71
N LEU A 237 -19.44 -41.54 9.74
CA LEU A 237 -18.50 -40.85 10.65
C LEU A 237 -17.14 -40.66 9.98
N GLU A 238 -16.63 -41.67 9.25
CA GLU A 238 -15.42 -41.52 8.43
C GLU A 238 -15.61 -40.42 7.36
N GLN A 239 -16.79 -40.38 6.73
CA GLN A 239 -17.13 -39.33 5.78
C GLN A 239 -17.15 -37.94 6.45
N LEU A 240 -17.73 -37.83 7.65
CA LEU A 240 -17.74 -36.59 8.43
C LEU A 240 -16.31 -36.11 8.71
N GLU A 241 -15.44 -36.97 9.25
CA GLU A 241 -14.05 -36.61 9.55
C GLU A 241 -13.29 -36.16 8.29
N ALA A 242 -13.48 -36.84 7.16
CA ALA A 242 -12.89 -36.44 5.89
C ALA A 242 -13.42 -35.08 5.38
N GLY A 243 -14.71 -34.80 5.63
CA GLY A 243 -15.38 -33.56 5.25
C GLY A 243 -14.96 -32.34 6.09
N MET A 244 -14.57 -32.53 7.35
CA MET A 244 -14.21 -31.42 8.26
C MET A 244 -13.16 -30.49 7.68
N LEU A 245 -12.12 -31.04 7.03
CA LEU A 245 -11.03 -30.26 6.45
C LEU A 245 -11.49 -29.33 5.31
N VAL A 246 -12.50 -29.74 4.55
CA VAL A 246 -13.05 -28.93 3.45
C VAL A 246 -13.65 -27.64 4.01
N TYR A 247 -14.44 -27.75 5.07
CA TYR A 247 -15.05 -26.60 5.73
C TYR A 247 -14.03 -25.77 6.51
N ASP A 248 -13.01 -26.39 7.12
CA ASP A 248 -11.89 -25.65 7.72
C ASP A 248 -11.17 -24.77 6.68
N ALA A 249 -10.94 -25.31 5.48
CA ALA A 249 -10.30 -24.58 4.38
C ALA A 249 -11.20 -23.45 3.84
N LEU A 250 -12.49 -23.73 3.62
CA LEU A 250 -13.45 -22.71 3.18
C LEU A 250 -13.64 -21.61 4.22
N TYR A 251 -13.76 -21.94 5.50
CA TYR A 251 -13.85 -20.96 6.57
C TYR A 251 -12.59 -20.11 6.65
N ARG A 252 -11.40 -20.71 6.55
CA ARG A 252 -10.14 -19.96 6.52
C ARG A 252 -10.07 -19.01 5.32
N MET A 253 -10.55 -19.44 4.16
CA MET A 253 -10.68 -18.57 2.98
C MET A 253 -11.64 -17.42 3.26
N MET A 254 -12.79 -17.69 3.89
CA MET A 254 -13.78 -16.66 4.23
C MET A 254 -13.30 -15.69 5.31
N GLN A 255 -12.30 -16.03 6.12
CA GLN A 255 -11.68 -15.06 7.04
C GLN A 255 -10.83 -14.00 6.31
N THR A 256 -10.41 -14.25 5.06
CA THR A 256 -9.69 -13.25 4.26
C THR A 256 -10.65 -12.16 3.78
N ARG A 257 -10.19 -10.90 3.74
CA ARG A 257 -11.02 -9.77 3.30
C ARG A 257 -11.43 -9.95 1.83
N PRO A 258 -12.71 -9.68 1.46
CA PRO A 258 -13.11 -9.72 0.06
C PRO A 258 -12.26 -8.75 -0.78
N TYR A 259 -11.90 -9.18 -1.98
CA TYR A 259 -11.17 -8.35 -2.94
C TYR A 259 -11.95 -7.05 -3.19
N PRO A 260 -11.36 -5.84 -3.05
CA PRO A 260 -12.09 -4.61 -3.28
C PRO A 260 -12.62 -4.60 -4.71
N THR A 261 -13.81 -4.06 -4.91
CA THR A 261 -14.31 -3.82 -6.26
C THR A 261 -13.49 -2.74 -6.96
N LEU A 262 -13.50 -2.71 -8.29
CA LEU A 262 -12.80 -1.68 -9.05
C LEU A 262 -13.27 -0.27 -8.66
N ALA A 263 -14.56 -0.11 -8.35
CA ALA A 263 -15.14 1.16 -7.90
C ALA A 263 -14.59 1.61 -6.54
N GLU A 264 -14.48 0.69 -5.58
CA GLU A 264 -13.88 0.97 -4.27
C GLU A 264 -12.39 1.32 -4.41
N ALA A 265 -11.65 0.55 -5.20
CA ALA A 265 -10.25 0.84 -5.49
C ALA A 265 -10.07 2.21 -6.15
N THR A 266 -10.92 2.55 -7.12
CA THR A 266 -10.91 3.85 -7.81
C THR A 266 -11.11 5.01 -6.82
N ARG A 267 -12.03 4.90 -5.86
CA ARG A 267 -12.24 5.93 -4.83
C ARG A 267 -11.01 6.12 -3.95
N VAL A 268 -10.34 5.04 -3.57
CA VAL A 268 -9.11 5.10 -2.78
C VAL A 268 -7.97 5.74 -3.59
N TRP A 269 -7.82 5.39 -4.87
CA TRP A 269 -6.84 6.03 -5.75
C TRP A 269 -7.11 7.51 -5.97
N ALA A 270 -8.38 7.91 -6.11
CA ALA A 270 -8.76 9.32 -6.18
C ALA A 270 -8.40 10.06 -4.88
N ARG A 271 -8.66 9.44 -3.71
CA ARG A 271 -8.26 9.97 -2.41
C ARG A 271 -6.74 10.11 -2.30
N ILE A 272 -5.97 9.12 -2.74
CA ILE A 272 -4.50 9.19 -2.76
C ILE A 272 -4.06 10.35 -3.65
N GLY A 273 -4.57 10.47 -4.88
CA GLY A 273 -4.21 11.55 -5.80
C GLY A 273 -4.48 12.93 -5.21
N LEU A 274 -5.66 13.15 -4.63
CA LEU A 274 -6.03 14.43 -4.01
C LEU A 274 -5.20 14.79 -2.78
N LEU A 275 -4.65 13.79 -2.07
CA LEU A 275 -3.89 13.98 -0.83
C LEU A 275 -2.37 13.89 -1.04
N SER A 276 -1.90 13.65 -2.26
CA SER A 276 -0.49 13.40 -2.59
C SER A 276 0.38 14.66 -2.57
N PHE A 277 0.44 15.34 -1.43
CA PHE A 277 1.31 16.48 -1.19
C PHE A 277 2.68 16.07 -0.64
N GLY A 278 3.69 16.92 -0.85
CA GLY A 278 4.97 16.83 -0.16
C GLY A 278 5.93 15.79 -0.73
N GLY A 279 6.43 16.05 -1.94
CA GLY A 279 7.53 15.30 -2.58
C GLY A 279 7.35 13.78 -2.67
N PRO A 280 8.33 13.06 -3.26
CA PRO A 280 8.23 11.61 -3.44
C PRO A 280 8.10 10.85 -2.11
N ALA A 281 8.84 11.25 -1.08
CA ALA A 281 8.83 10.58 0.22
C ALA A 281 7.49 10.71 0.97
N GLY A 282 6.84 11.88 0.91
CA GLY A 282 5.52 12.09 1.53
C GLY A 282 4.44 11.31 0.81
N GLN A 283 4.50 11.26 -0.53
CA GLN A 283 3.59 10.48 -1.36
C GLN A 283 3.70 8.98 -1.12
N ILE A 284 4.93 8.44 -1.07
CA ILE A 284 5.18 7.02 -0.76
C ILE A 284 4.69 6.70 0.65
N ALA A 285 4.94 7.57 1.64
CA ALA A 285 4.45 7.38 3.01
C ALA A 285 2.92 7.42 3.10
N LEU A 286 2.26 8.31 2.36
CA LEU A 286 0.80 8.36 2.25
C LEU A 286 0.24 7.07 1.65
N MET A 287 0.83 6.60 0.55
CA MET A 287 0.44 5.34 -0.08
C MET A 287 0.66 4.16 0.85
N HIS A 288 1.77 4.12 1.58
CA HIS A 288 2.03 3.08 2.59
C HIS A 288 0.96 3.10 3.67
N ARG A 289 0.69 4.26 4.28
CA ARG A 289 -0.35 4.41 5.31
C ARG A 289 -1.72 3.94 4.82
N ILE A 290 -2.14 4.39 3.63
CA ILE A 290 -3.46 4.05 3.10
C ILE A 290 -3.52 2.58 2.67
N LEU A 291 -2.57 2.10 1.88
CA LEU A 291 -2.68 0.78 1.23
C LEU A 291 -2.23 -0.39 2.12
N VAL A 292 -1.23 -0.16 2.99
CA VAL A 292 -0.67 -1.17 3.91
C VAL A 292 -1.36 -1.11 5.27
N GLU A 293 -1.42 0.07 5.91
CA GLU A 293 -1.90 0.17 7.30
C GLU A 293 -3.44 0.25 7.39
N GLU A 294 -4.07 1.18 6.65
CA GLU A 294 -5.53 1.39 6.68
C GLU A 294 -6.28 0.25 5.94
N GLN A 295 -5.97 0.04 4.65
CA GLN A 295 -6.69 -0.91 3.80
C GLN A 295 -6.22 -2.36 3.94
N LYS A 296 -4.94 -2.58 4.28
CA LYS A 296 -4.29 -3.90 4.34
C LYS A 296 -4.43 -4.71 3.04
N TRP A 297 -4.35 -4.01 1.91
CA TRP A 297 -4.40 -4.64 0.59
C TRP A 297 -3.09 -5.35 0.26
N LEU A 298 -1.96 -4.81 0.73
CA LEU A 298 -0.65 -5.41 0.59
C LEU A 298 0.16 -5.30 1.89
N GLY A 299 1.04 -6.27 2.12
CA GLY A 299 1.94 -6.26 3.28
C GLY A 299 3.24 -5.50 3.03
N GLU A 300 4.02 -5.36 4.11
CA GLU A 300 5.24 -4.54 4.14
C GLU A 300 6.27 -4.98 3.08
N ARG A 301 6.53 -6.29 3.00
CA ARG A 301 7.58 -6.81 2.12
C ARG A 301 7.22 -6.57 0.66
N ARG A 302 5.95 -6.75 0.31
CA ARG A 302 5.44 -6.54 -1.05
C ARG A 302 5.45 -5.06 -1.43
N PHE A 303 5.12 -4.18 -0.50
CA PHE A 303 5.19 -2.72 -0.73
C PHE A 303 6.63 -2.29 -1.02
N LEU A 304 7.56 -2.68 -0.15
CA LEU A 304 8.98 -2.38 -0.32
C LEU A 304 9.55 -2.98 -1.59
N HIS A 305 9.10 -4.17 -1.97
CA HIS A 305 9.50 -4.82 -3.21
C HIS A 305 9.07 -4.01 -4.44
N ALA A 306 7.81 -3.59 -4.50
CA ALA A 306 7.31 -2.74 -5.58
C ALA A 306 8.03 -1.37 -5.61
N LEU A 307 8.29 -0.77 -4.44
CA LEU A 307 9.01 0.49 -4.35
C LEU A 307 10.44 0.38 -4.88
N ASN A 308 11.17 -0.66 -4.45
CA ASN A 308 12.54 -0.90 -4.89
C ASN A 308 12.63 -1.03 -6.41
N TYR A 309 11.61 -1.62 -7.05
CA TYR A 309 11.52 -1.68 -8.51
C TYR A 309 11.35 -0.32 -9.17
N CYS A 310 10.39 0.47 -8.69
CA CYS A 310 10.12 1.79 -9.23
C CYS A 310 11.33 2.72 -9.11
N MET A 311 12.21 2.49 -8.14
CA MET A 311 13.49 3.19 -8.03
C MET A 311 14.53 2.80 -9.09
N LEU A 312 14.40 1.61 -9.72
CA LEU A 312 15.29 1.18 -10.81
C LEU A 312 14.83 1.73 -12.18
N LEU A 313 13.57 2.16 -12.28
CA LEU A 313 12.97 2.61 -13.52
C LEU A 313 13.15 4.11 -13.72
N PRO A 314 13.23 4.59 -14.97
CA PRO A 314 13.25 6.02 -15.22
C PRO A 314 11.86 6.62 -15.00
N GLY A 315 11.78 7.75 -14.29
CA GLY A 315 10.53 8.48 -14.04
C GLY A 315 10.18 8.69 -12.56
N PRO A 316 9.00 9.29 -12.27
CA PRO A 316 8.53 9.54 -10.91
C PRO A 316 8.11 8.26 -10.18
N GLU A 317 8.96 7.82 -9.25
CA GLU A 317 8.81 6.59 -8.44
C GLU A 317 7.43 6.43 -7.77
N ALA A 318 6.85 7.48 -7.20
CA ALA A 318 5.56 7.41 -6.51
C ALA A 318 4.39 7.13 -7.47
N MET A 319 4.40 7.76 -8.65
CA MET A 319 3.40 7.50 -9.69
C MET A 319 3.54 6.09 -10.25
N GLN A 320 4.78 5.66 -10.50
CA GLN A 320 5.07 4.29 -10.92
C GLN A 320 4.62 3.25 -9.90
N LEU A 321 4.83 3.51 -8.61
CA LEU A 321 4.35 2.65 -7.53
C LEU A 321 2.82 2.57 -7.51
N ALA A 322 2.12 3.69 -7.77
CA ALA A 322 0.67 3.71 -7.90
C ALA A 322 0.19 2.85 -9.07
N VAL A 323 0.83 2.98 -10.24
CA VAL A 323 0.54 2.13 -11.42
C VAL A 323 0.82 0.66 -11.10
N TYR A 324 1.93 0.34 -10.43
CA TYR A 324 2.30 -1.03 -10.08
C TYR A 324 1.27 -1.67 -9.17
N ILE A 325 0.91 -0.99 -8.06
CA ILE A 325 -0.04 -1.54 -7.09
C ILE A 325 -1.44 -1.60 -7.71
N GLY A 326 -1.85 -0.57 -8.45
CA GLY A 326 -3.10 -0.60 -9.21
C GLY A 326 -3.16 -1.77 -10.19
N TRP A 327 -2.04 -2.06 -10.86
CA TRP A 327 -1.91 -3.21 -11.76
C TRP A 327 -2.02 -4.55 -11.03
N LEU A 328 -1.32 -4.67 -9.91
CA LEU A 328 -1.36 -5.86 -9.06
C LEU A 328 -2.77 -6.13 -8.52
N MET A 329 -3.56 -5.06 -8.33
CA MET A 329 -4.92 -5.15 -7.83
C MET A 329 -5.96 -5.47 -8.91
N HIS A 330 -5.96 -4.71 -10.00
CA HIS A 330 -7.02 -4.79 -11.02
C HIS A 330 -6.47 -4.89 -12.44
N ARG A 331 -5.32 -5.55 -12.61
CA ARG A 331 -4.64 -5.77 -13.89
C ARG A 331 -4.39 -4.43 -14.60
N THR A 332 -4.24 -4.44 -15.92
CA THR A 332 -3.91 -3.23 -16.71
C THR A 332 -4.86 -2.05 -16.44
N LEU A 333 -6.17 -2.30 -16.33
CA LEU A 333 -7.16 -1.26 -16.07
C LEU A 333 -6.94 -0.60 -14.70
N GLY A 334 -6.64 -1.40 -13.66
CA GLY A 334 -6.28 -0.90 -12.35
C GLY A 334 -5.04 -0.02 -12.35
N GLY A 335 -4.00 -0.44 -13.07
CA GLY A 335 -2.77 0.34 -13.20
C GLY A 335 -2.98 1.67 -13.92
N ILE A 336 -3.79 1.66 -14.99
CA ILE A 336 -4.16 2.87 -15.73
C ILE A 336 -4.93 3.85 -14.82
N ILE A 337 -5.97 3.37 -14.13
CA ILE A 337 -6.79 4.19 -13.23
C ILE A 337 -5.95 4.78 -12.11
N ALA A 338 -5.13 3.96 -11.44
CA ALA A 338 -4.28 4.40 -10.34
C ALA A 338 -3.28 5.48 -10.79
N GLY A 339 -2.59 5.25 -11.92
CA GLY A 339 -1.64 6.23 -12.46
C GLY A 339 -2.29 7.54 -12.90
N LEU A 340 -3.42 7.46 -13.61
CA LEU A 340 -4.13 8.66 -14.06
C LEU A 340 -4.66 9.48 -12.88
N LEU A 341 -5.32 8.84 -11.90
CA LEU A 341 -5.85 9.54 -10.73
C LEU A 341 -4.75 10.10 -9.83
N PHE A 342 -3.56 9.52 -9.83
CA PHE A 342 -2.41 10.05 -9.10
C PHE A 342 -1.88 11.36 -9.70
N VAL A 343 -1.92 11.50 -11.04
CA VAL A 343 -1.36 12.64 -11.77
C VAL A 343 -2.39 13.75 -12.04
N LEU A 344 -3.66 13.37 -12.27
CA LEU A 344 -4.72 14.26 -12.72
C LEU A 344 -4.95 15.50 -11.82
N PRO A 345 -4.97 15.41 -10.48
CA PRO A 345 -5.10 16.58 -9.62
C PRO A 345 -3.98 17.61 -9.84
N GLY A 346 -2.74 17.13 -10.01
CA GLY A 346 -1.58 17.98 -10.28
C GLY A 346 -1.62 18.61 -11.67
N VAL A 347 -2.08 17.87 -12.69
CA VAL A 347 -2.30 18.39 -14.05
C VAL A 347 -3.23 19.59 -14.03
N VAL A 348 -4.38 19.44 -13.37
CA VAL A 348 -5.38 20.52 -13.27
C VAL A 348 -4.81 21.69 -12.48
N ALA A 349 -4.23 21.44 -11.30
CA ALA A 349 -3.72 22.50 -10.43
C ALA A 349 -2.59 23.31 -11.08
N ILE A 350 -1.58 22.64 -11.64
CA ILE A 350 -0.46 23.31 -12.31
C ILE A 350 -0.91 24.02 -13.59
N MET A 351 -1.86 23.46 -14.35
CA MET A 351 -2.37 24.13 -15.54
C MET A 351 -3.09 25.43 -15.14
N SER A 352 -3.96 25.38 -14.14
CA SER A 352 -4.65 26.56 -13.62
C SER A 352 -3.67 27.61 -13.11
N LEU A 353 -2.64 27.21 -12.35
CA LEU A 353 -1.61 28.13 -11.87
C LEU A 353 -0.75 28.70 -13.00
N SER A 354 -0.47 27.93 -14.05
CA SER A 354 0.26 28.40 -15.24
C SER A 354 -0.51 29.49 -16.00
N TRP A 355 -1.84 29.33 -16.10
CA TRP A 355 -2.72 30.36 -16.65
C TRP A 355 -2.71 31.63 -15.79
N VAL A 356 -2.84 31.49 -14.47
CA VAL A 356 -2.76 32.61 -13.53
C VAL A 356 -1.42 33.34 -13.67
N TYR A 357 -0.32 32.60 -13.76
CA TYR A 357 1.02 33.13 -13.95
C TYR A 357 1.15 33.92 -15.24
N ALA A 358 0.71 33.36 -16.37
CA ALA A 358 0.81 34.02 -17.67
C ALA A 358 -0.04 35.29 -17.79
N ILE A 359 -1.17 35.36 -17.11
CA ILE A 359 -2.09 36.51 -17.19
C ILE A 359 -1.72 37.60 -16.17
N TRP A 360 -1.36 37.22 -14.95
CA TRP A 360 -1.21 38.15 -13.82
C TRP A 360 0.19 38.20 -13.19
N GLY A 361 1.16 37.44 -13.69
CA GLY A 361 2.50 37.33 -13.11
C GLY A 361 3.23 38.67 -12.90
N ASN A 362 2.95 39.68 -13.74
CA ASN A 362 3.50 41.04 -13.63
C ASN A 362 2.74 41.98 -12.67
N THR A 363 1.76 41.48 -11.92
CA THR A 363 1.11 42.30 -10.88
C THR A 363 1.96 42.34 -9.62
N GLY A 364 2.10 43.52 -9.00
CA GLY A 364 2.96 43.69 -7.82
C GLY A 364 2.61 42.77 -6.63
N VAL A 365 1.37 42.26 -6.56
CA VAL A 365 0.95 41.26 -5.55
C VAL A 365 1.58 39.89 -5.81
N LEU A 366 1.55 39.40 -7.06
CA LEU A 366 2.12 38.10 -7.43
C LEU A 366 3.65 38.13 -7.36
N GLU A 367 4.27 39.25 -7.75
CA GLU A 367 5.71 39.46 -7.64
C GLU A 367 6.20 39.32 -6.19
N GLY A 368 5.50 39.92 -5.22
CA GLY A 368 5.82 39.79 -3.79
C GLY A 368 5.63 38.36 -3.25
N LEU A 369 4.56 37.67 -3.68
CA LEU A 369 4.33 36.26 -3.33
C LEU A 369 5.45 35.36 -3.87
N PHE A 370 5.85 35.53 -5.13
CA PHE A 370 6.92 34.75 -5.75
C PHE A 370 8.29 35.07 -5.17
N PHE A 371 8.56 36.32 -4.81
CA PHE A 371 9.77 36.69 -4.08
C PHE A 371 9.92 35.86 -2.79
N GLY A 372 8.84 35.78 -2.00
CA GLY A 372 8.79 34.93 -0.82
C GLY A 372 8.92 33.44 -1.12
N LEU A 373 8.26 32.98 -2.18
CA LEU A 373 8.28 31.57 -2.60
C LEU A 373 9.69 31.10 -2.97
N LYS A 374 10.47 31.93 -3.69
CA LYS A 374 11.87 31.64 -4.07
C LYS A 374 12.74 31.30 -2.86
N ALA A 375 12.59 32.05 -1.76
CA ALA A 375 13.32 31.80 -0.52
C ALA A 375 12.94 30.46 0.14
N ALA A 376 11.65 30.14 0.17
CA ALA A 376 11.16 28.87 0.70
C ALA A 376 11.61 27.67 -0.16
N VAL A 377 11.51 27.80 -1.49
CA VAL A 377 11.94 26.78 -2.44
C VAL A 377 13.42 26.48 -2.27
N LEU A 378 14.28 27.50 -2.16
CA LEU A 378 15.71 27.30 -1.90
C LEU A 378 15.94 26.49 -0.61
N ALA A 379 15.25 26.81 0.48
CA ALA A 379 15.35 26.06 1.73
C ALA A 379 14.89 24.60 1.59
N ILE A 380 13.84 24.34 0.81
CA ILE A 380 13.32 22.99 0.51
C ILE A 380 14.31 22.21 -0.35
N VAL A 381 14.93 22.84 -1.37
CA VAL A 381 15.96 22.19 -2.20
C VAL A 381 17.18 21.82 -1.35
N VAL A 382 17.64 22.71 -0.46
CA VAL A 382 18.70 22.41 0.52
C VAL A 382 18.30 21.26 1.45
N GLN A 383 17.04 21.24 1.90
CA GLN A 383 16.50 20.11 2.66
C GLN A 383 16.53 18.81 1.86
N ALA A 384 16.20 18.84 0.56
CA ALA A 384 16.24 17.67 -0.31
C ALA A 384 17.68 17.13 -0.44
N VAL A 385 18.68 18.00 -0.64
CA VAL A 385 20.11 17.61 -0.67
C VAL A 385 20.50 16.89 0.62
N ILE A 386 20.20 17.47 1.78
CA ILE A 386 20.58 16.88 3.08
C ILE A 386 19.81 15.57 3.33
N ARG A 387 18.51 15.55 3.04
CA ARG A 387 17.66 14.38 3.28
C ARG A 387 18.07 13.21 2.39
N ILE A 388 18.23 13.42 1.09
CA ILE A 388 18.65 12.38 0.13
C ILE A 388 20.10 11.99 0.42
N GLY A 389 20.98 12.97 0.63
CA GLY A 389 22.39 12.75 0.97
C GLY A 389 22.57 11.88 2.22
N SER A 390 21.82 12.15 3.30
CA SER A 390 21.89 11.34 4.53
C SER A 390 21.50 9.86 4.32
N ARG A 391 20.69 9.58 3.30
CA ARG A 391 20.24 8.22 2.94
C ARG A 391 21.15 7.55 1.92
N ALA A 392 21.67 8.28 0.94
CA ALA A 392 22.48 7.74 -0.14
C ALA A 392 23.98 7.67 0.18
N LEU A 393 24.52 8.66 0.90
CA LEU A 393 25.95 8.81 1.14
C LEU A 393 26.41 8.05 2.40
N LYS A 394 26.31 6.73 2.35
CA LYS A 394 26.61 5.85 3.51
C LYS A 394 28.09 5.57 3.74
N ASN A 395 28.94 5.82 2.75
CA ASN A 395 30.37 5.55 2.83
C ASN A 395 31.19 6.61 2.06
N ARG A 396 32.52 6.59 2.27
CA ARG A 396 33.45 7.53 1.64
C ARG A 396 33.43 7.48 0.11
N THR A 397 33.19 6.32 -0.49
CA THR A 397 33.12 6.16 -1.94
C THR A 397 31.90 6.89 -2.51
N MET A 398 30.73 6.74 -1.90
CA MET A 398 29.52 7.45 -2.32
C MET A 398 29.68 8.97 -2.17
N ILE A 399 30.31 9.44 -1.08
CA ILE A 399 30.65 10.85 -0.91
C ILE A 399 31.59 11.33 -2.02
N GLY A 400 32.61 10.52 -2.36
CA GLY A 400 33.54 10.82 -3.45
C GLY A 400 32.85 10.93 -4.81
N ILE A 401 31.92 10.03 -5.12
CA ILE A 401 31.10 10.08 -6.35
C ILE A 401 30.27 11.38 -6.36
N ALA A 402 29.56 11.68 -5.27
CA ALA A 402 28.76 12.89 -5.18
C ALA A 402 29.59 14.17 -5.37
N ALA A 403 30.76 14.25 -4.72
CA ALA A 403 31.67 15.39 -4.85
C ALA A 403 32.23 15.52 -6.27
N ALA A 404 32.64 14.41 -6.89
CA ALA A 404 33.12 14.40 -8.27
C ALA A 404 32.02 14.80 -9.25
N SER A 405 30.80 14.32 -9.07
CA SER A 405 29.63 14.70 -9.88
C SER A 405 29.30 16.18 -9.74
N PHE A 406 29.31 16.72 -8.51
CA PHE A 406 29.12 18.15 -8.26
C PHE A 406 30.19 18.98 -8.98
N LEU A 407 31.47 18.64 -8.83
CA LEU A 407 32.56 19.36 -9.50
C LEU A 407 32.45 19.26 -11.02
N ALA A 408 32.15 18.08 -11.56
CA ALA A 408 32.00 17.87 -13.00
C ALA A 408 30.92 18.77 -13.61
N ILE A 409 29.75 18.88 -12.97
CA ILE A 409 28.66 19.71 -13.50
C ILE A 409 28.85 21.20 -13.20
N PHE A 410 29.29 21.55 -11.98
CA PHE A 410 29.35 22.94 -11.52
C PHE A 410 30.56 23.70 -12.08
N ALA A 411 31.71 23.03 -12.19
CA ALA A 411 32.96 23.68 -12.55
C ALA A 411 33.33 23.44 -14.02
N PHE A 412 32.91 22.32 -14.62
CA PHE A 412 33.32 21.92 -15.97
C PHE A 412 32.15 21.78 -16.96
N SER A 413 30.93 22.14 -16.55
CA SER A 413 29.72 22.07 -17.37
C SER A 413 29.51 20.68 -18.02
N VAL A 414 29.92 19.60 -17.33
CA VAL A 414 29.77 18.23 -17.86
C VAL A 414 28.28 17.87 -17.93
N PRO A 415 27.78 17.39 -19.10
CA PRO A 415 26.37 17.05 -19.25
C PRO A 415 25.89 16.01 -18.23
N PHE A 416 24.75 16.29 -17.59
CA PHE A 416 24.12 15.40 -16.62
C PHE A 416 24.02 13.92 -17.07
N PRO A 417 23.59 13.60 -18.32
CA PRO A 417 23.53 12.20 -18.76
C PRO A 417 24.87 11.47 -18.70
N VAL A 418 25.98 12.17 -18.98
CA VAL A 418 27.33 11.59 -18.92
C VAL A 418 27.71 11.27 -17.47
N ILE A 419 27.35 12.15 -16.53
CA ILE A 419 27.59 11.93 -15.10
C ILE A 419 26.84 10.68 -14.62
N ILE A 420 25.57 10.54 -14.99
CA ILE A 420 24.74 9.39 -14.60
C ILE A 420 25.26 8.09 -15.21
N LEU A 421 25.59 8.07 -16.50
CA LEU A 421 26.14 6.89 -17.16
C LEU A 421 27.48 6.47 -16.56
N THR A 422 28.34 7.43 -16.25
CA THR A 422 29.64 7.17 -15.61
C THR A 422 29.45 6.62 -14.20
N ALA A 423 28.55 7.20 -13.40
CA ALA A 423 28.26 6.72 -12.05
C ALA A 423 27.66 5.31 -12.07
N ALA A 424 26.73 5.03 -12.99
CA ALA A 424 26.16 3.70 -13.19
C ALA A 424 27.24 2.67 -13.55
N LEU A 425 28.14 3.02 -14.48
CA LEU A 425 29.25 2.15 -14.89
C LEU A 425 30.22 1.89 -13.74
N VAL A 426 30.59 2.93 -12.98
CA VAL A 426 31.45 2.81 -11.78
C VAL A 426 30.81 1.90 -10.74
N GLY A 427 29.51 2.07 -10.46
CA GLY A 427 28.79 1.20 -9.53
C GLY A 427 28.70 -0.25 -10.01
N PHE A 428 28.41 -0.46 -11.30
CA PHE A 428 28.31 -1.78 -11.93
C PHE A 428 29.66 -2.53 -11.90
N VAL A 429 30.73 -1.88 -12.34
CA VAL A 429 32.09 -2.45 -12.35
C VAL A 429 32.58 -2.66 -10.92
N GLY A 430 32.31 -1.72 -10.01
CA GLY A 430 32.70 -1.82 -8.60
C GLY A 430 32.06 -3.02 -7.89
N ALA A 431 30.78 -3.29 -8.15
CA ALA A 431 30.12 -4.49 -7.65
C ALA A 431 30.65 -5.78 -8.27
N ARG A 432 30.90 -5.78 -9.59
CA ARG A 432 31.44 -6.95 -10.29
C ARG A 432 32.88 -7.28 -9.87
N ALA A 433 33.64 -6.27 -9.47
CA ALA A 433 34.98 -6.41 -8.88
C ALA A 433 34.95 -6.83 -7.39
N GLY A 434 33.77 -6.99 -6.78
CA GLY A 434 33.63 -7.42 -5.40
C GLY A 434 34.02 -6.37 -4.36
N LEU A 435 34.05 -5.08 -4.72
CA LEU A 435 34.41 -4.02 -3.79
C LEU A 435 33.32 -3.82 -2.73
N ALA A 436 33.70 -3.94 -1.44
CA ALA A 436 32.77 -3.83 -0.31
C ALA A 436 31.96 -2.51 -0.29
N ALA A 437 32.52 -1.42 -0.82
CA ALA A 437 31.86 -0.11 -0.91
C ALA A 437 30.59 -0.10 -1.78
N PHE A 438 30.44 -1.08 -2.68
CA PHE A 438 29.32 -1.22 -3.61
C PHE A 438 28.39 -2.40 -3.26
N GLN A 439 28.66 -3.11 -2.16
CA GLN A 439 27.87 -4.29 -1.75
C GLN A 439 26.69 -3.95 -0.80
N GLY A 440 26.59 -2.70 -0.33
CA GLY A 440 25.56 -2.27 0.61
C GLY A 440 24.71 -1.13 0.06
N GLY A 441 23.52 -1.43 -0.47
CA GLY A 441 22.58 -0.38 -0.87
C GLY A 441 21.33 -0.92 -1.53
N GLY A 442 20.29 -1.26 -0.76
CA GLY A 442 19.01 -1.65 -1.36
C GLY A 442 17.89 -2.04 -0.40
N GLY A 443 18.17 -2.16 0.90
CA GLY A 443 17.12 -2.36 1.90
C GLY A 443 16.66 -1.02 2.44
N HIS A 444 15.50 -0.53 2.02
CA HIS A 444 14.75 0.38 2.88
C HIS A 444 14.55 -0.33 4.22
N GLY A 445 15.14 0.24 5.28
CA GLY A 445 14.80 -0.17 6.64
C GLY A 445 13.29 -0.02 6.87
N LYS A 446 12.77 -0.77 7.85
CA LYS A 446 11.35 -0.83 8.23
C LYS A 446 10.61 0.51 8.00
N MET A 447 9.56 0.50 7.17
CA MET A 447 8.73 1.67 6.92
C MET A 447 7.50 1.61 7.84
N GLY A 448 7.22 2.70 8.57
CA GLY A 448 6.08 2.75 9.51
C GLY A 448 6.30 2.06 10.86
N GLY A 449 5.40 2.34 11.81
CA GLY A 449 5.44 1.77 13.17
C GLY A 449 4.73 0.41 13.28
N THR A 450 3.86 0.07 12.32
CA THR A 450 3.02 -1.12 12.35
C THR A 450 3.45 -2.08 11.25
N GLN A 451 4.01 -3.24 11.63
CA GLN A 451 4.36 -4.27 10.64
C GLN A 451 3.14 -5.11 10.27
N VAL A 452 2.70 -5.00 9.01
CA VAL A 452 1.66 -5.86 8.45
C VAL A 452 2.32 -6.98 7.65
N ALA A 453 2.16 -8.23 8.11
CA ALA A 453 2.70 -9.40 7.42
C ALA A 453 1.89 -9.68 6.14
N ASP A 454 2.55 -10.12 5.07
CA ASP A 454 1.90 -10.41 3.79
C ASP A 454 0.76 -11.44 3.93
N ALA A 455 0.93 -12.46 4.80
CA ALA A 455 -0.08 -13.47 5.11
C ALA A 455 -1.38 -12.91 5.72
N ASP A 456 -1.32 -11.73 6.33
CA ASP A 456 -2.48 -11.05 6.94
C ASP A 456 -3.13 -10.04 5.97
N THR A 457 -2.68 -9.99 4.72
CA THR A 457 -3.15 -9.04 3.71
C THR A 457 -3.96 -9.72 2.60
N LEU A 458 -4.72 -8.91 1.88
CA LEU A 458 -5.63 -9.35 0.84
C LEU A 458 -4.95 -10.14 -0.30
N LEU A 459 -3.75 -9.71 -0.70
CA LEU A 459 -2.96 -10.40 -1.71
C LEU A 459 -2.18 -11.62 -1.18
N GLY A 460 -2.14 -11.80 0.14
CA GLY A 460 -1.44 -12.91 0.79
C GLY A 460 0.07 -12.98 0.47
N GLU A 461 0.66 -14.15 0.72
CA GLU A 461 2.05 -14.44 0.36
C GLU A 461 2.23 -14.86 -1.11
N GLY A 462 1.17 -15.34 -1.77
CA GLY A 462 1.20 -15.79 -3.16
C GLY A 462 1.28 -14.65 -4.18
N THR A 463 1.87 -14.91 -5.35
CA THR A 463 1.82 -14.00 -6.51
C THR A 463 0.53 -14.25 -7.30
N PRO A 464 -0.30 -13.23 -7.58
CA PRO A 464 -1.54 -13.43 -8.36
C PRO A 464 -1.26 -14.02 -9.76
N ASP A 465 -2.13 -14.91 -10.25
CA ASP A 465 -1.89 -15.61 -11.54
C ASP A 465 -1.69 -14.67 -12.73
N HIS A 466 -2.34 -13.51 -12.71
CA HIS A 466 -2.24 -12.52 -13.79
C HIS A 466 -0.88 -11.81 -13.86
N THR A 467 -0.01 -11.97 -12.86
CA THR A 467 1.37 -11.47 -12.92
C THR A 467 2.27 -12.36 -13.78
N ARG A 468 1.84 -13.60 -14.07
CA ARG A 468 2.54 -14.53 -14.97
C ARG A 468 2.13 -14.24 -16.42
N VAL A 469 2.78 -13.27 -17.04
CA VAL A 469 2.48 -12.87 -18.43
C VAL A 469 3.31 -13.66 -19.45
N SER A 470 2.72 -13.91 -20.62
CA SER A 470 3.45 -14.49 -21.75
C SER A 470 4.27 -13.43 -22.49
N ALA A 471 5.32 -13.86 -23.19
CA ALA A 471 6.11 -12.98 -24.06
C ALA A 471 5.23 -12.28 -25.13
N GLY A 472 4.18 -12.96 -25.61
CA GLY A 472 3.22 -12.38 -26.53
C GLY A 472 2.39 -11.24 -25.94
N TRP A 473 1.99 -11.34 -24.66
CA TRP A 473 1.34 -10.23 -23.97
C TRP A 473 2.29 -9.06 -23.77
N ALA A 474 3.54 -9.32 -23.35
CA ALA A 474 4.57 -8.29 -23.16
C ALA A 474 4.86 -7.53 -24.48
N ALA A 475 5.02 -8.25 -25.58
CA ALA A 475 5.21 -7.62 -26.90
C ALA A 475 4.03 -6.73 -27.30
N ARG A 476 2.79 -7.19 -27.07
CA ARG A 476 1.58 -6.41 -27.39
C ARG A 476 1.46 -5.15 -26.54
N ILE A 477 1.62 -5.26 -25.22
CA ILE A 477 1.49 -4.10 -24.33
C ILE A 477 2.59 -3.07 -24.62
N SER A 478 3.81 -3.53 -24.89
CA SER A 478 4.90 -2.65 -25.31
C SER A 478 4.62 -1.96 -26.63
N ALA A 479 4.12 -2.68 -27.64
CA ALA A 479 3.77 -2.09 -28.93
C ALA A 479 2.69 -1.00 -28.79
N VAL A 480 1.67 -1.22 -27.95
CA VAL A 480 0.63 -0.22 -27.71
C VAL A 480 1.19 1.03 -27.05
N PHE A 481 1.93 0.91 -25.94
CA PHE A 481 2.44 2.07 -25.23
C PHE A 481 3.58 2.79 -25.97
N LEU A 482 4.44 2.05 -26.69
CA LEU A 482 5.42 2.65 -27.60
C LEU A 482 4.73 3.40 -28.74
N GLY A 483 3.66 2.84 -29.31
CA GLY A 483 2.86 3.50 -30.34
C GLY A 483 2.22 4.80 -29.82
N LEU A 484 1.55 4.74 -28.67
CA LEU A 484 0.94 5.91 -28.03
C LEU A 484 1.95 7.00 -27.70
N TRP A 485 3.20 6.63 -27.43
CA TRP A 485 4.25 7.58 -27.09
C TRP A 485 4.97 8.13 -28.32
N LEU A 486 5.56 7.27 -29.14
CA LEU A 486 6.49 7.67 -30.18
C LEU A 486 5.79 8.10 -31.47
N VAL A 487 4.58 7.62 -31.77
CA VAL A 487 3.86 8.04 -32.99
C VAL A 487 3.50 9.54 -32.93
N PRO A 488 2.91 10.07 -31.84
CA PRO A 488 2.68 11.52 -31.74
C PRO A 488 3.97 12.34 -31.79
N VAL A 489 5.03 11.89 -31.13
CA VAL A 489 6.34 12.57 -31.16
C VAL A 489 6.88 12.61 -32.60
N ALA A 490 6.94 11.46 -33.28
CA ALA A 490 7.41 11.40 -34.67
C ALA A 490 6.53 12.24 -35.62
N ALA A 491 5.21 12.25 -35.43
CA ALA A 491 4.30 13.07 -36.20
C ALA A 491 4.59 14.57 -36.04
N LEU A 492 4.88 15.05 -34.82
CA LEU A 492 5.26 16.46 -34.60
C LEU A 492 6.53 16.82 -35.36
N PHE A 493 7.57 15.99 -35.27
CA PHE A 493 8.83 16.22 -36.01
C PHE A 493 8.64 16.20 -37.54
N LEU A 494 7.82 15.28 -38.05
CA LEU A 494 7.58 15.15 -39.50
C LEU A 494 6.69 16.26 -40.08
N ILE A 495 5.70 16.73 -39.31
CA ILE A 495 4.70 17.69 -39.77
C ILE A 495 5.12 19.14 -39.49
N LEU A 496 5.64 19.41 -38.29
CA LEU A 496 5.99 20.76 -37.83
C LEU A 496 7.48 21.07 -37.95
N GLY A 497 8.32 20.05 -38.10
CA GLY A 497 9.79 20.18 -38.17
C GLY A 497 10.48 20.20 -36.80
N PRO A 498 11.81 20.03 -36.77
CA PRO A 498 12.59 19.95 -35.52
C PRO A 498 12.71 21.28 -34.77
N GLU A 499 12.62 22.41 -35.48
CA GLU A 499 12.70 23.75 -34.90
C GLU A 499 11.40 24.20 -34.24
N ASN A 500 10.31 23.45 -34.41
CA ASN A 500 9.03 23.83 -33.81
C ASN A 500 9.02 23.52 -32.30
N VAL A 501 8.53 24.47 -31.49
CA VAL A 501 8.46 24.34 -30.03
C VAL A 501 7.76 23.05 -29.55
N PHE A 502 6.70 22.60 -30.22
CA PHE A 502 6.02 21.36 -29.84
C PHE A 502 6.89 20.12 -30.12
N SER A 503 7.64 20.12 -31.22
CA SER A 503 8.61 19.06 -31.53
C SER A 503 9.76 19.05 -30.52
N GLN A 504 10.30 20.22 -30.17
CA GLN A 504 11.36 20.35 -29.17
C GLN A 504 10.89 19.90 -27.78
N ILE A 505 9.71 20.36 -27.33
CA ILE A 505 9.07 19.90 -26.08
C ILE A 505 8.89 18.37 -26.11
N ALA A 506 8.29 17.84 -27.17
CA ALA A 506 8.03 16.40 -27.30
C ALA A 506 9.33 15.59 -27.26
N GLY A 507 10.36 16.00 -28.00
CA GLY A 507 11.65 15.33 -28.07
C GLY A 507 12.41 15.41 -26.76
N PHE A 508 12.57 16.61 -26.22
CA PHE A 508 13.30 16.85 -24.98
C PHE A 508 12.71 16.06 -23.81
N PHE A 509 11.41 16.21 -23.54
CA PHE A 509 10.80 15.52 -22.41
C PHE A 509 10.65 14.00 -22.64
N SER A 510 10.59 13.54 -23.90
CA SER A 510 10.69 12.10 -24.21
C SER A 510 12.07 11.53 -23.87
N VAL A 511 13.15 12.24 -24.19
CA VAL A 511 14.50 11.85 -23.77
C VAL A 511 14.60 11.85 -22.25
N MET A 512 14.09 12.91 -21.60
CA MET A 512 14.07 12.96 -20.14
C MET A 512 13.32 11.78 -19.54
N ALA A 513 12.17 11.39 -20.06
CA ALA A 513 11.39 10.27 -19.55
C ALA A 513 12.13 8.91 -19.56
N VAL A 514 13.23 8.77 -20.32
CA VAL A 514 14.06 7.56 -20.34
C VAL A 514 15.41 7.69 -19.61
N VAL A 515 15.90 8.91 -19.39
CA VAL A 515 17.17 9.15 -18.67
C VAL A 515 17.00 9.65 -17.24
N THR A 516 15.76 9.83 -16.78
CA THR A 516 15.42 10.33 -15.44
C THR A 516 15.56 9.25 -14.37
N PHE A 517 16.73 9.12 -13.75
CA PHE A 517 16.95 8.25 -12.59
C PHE A 517 17.19 9.07 -11.31
N GLY A 518 16.77 8.56 -10.14
CA GLY A 518 17.08 9.18 -8.85
C GLY A 518 16.09 10.23 -8.34
N GLY A 519 14.82 10.16 -8.78
CA GLY A 519 13.72 10.98 -8.29
C GLY A 519 13.57 12.34 -8.98
N ALA A 520 12.48 13.06 -8.67
CA ALA A 520 12.09 14.29 -9.36
C ALA A 520 13.18 15.38 -9.30
N TYR A 521 13.79 15.62 -8.14
CA TYR A 521 14.75 16.72 -7.94
C TYR A 521 15.99 16.66 -8.85
N ALA A 522 16.47 15.46 -9.17
CA ALA A 522 17.64 15.28 -10.04
C ALA A 522 17.41 15.84 -11.44
N VAL A 523 16.20 15.59 -11.94
CA VAL A 523 15.80 15.90 -13.31
C VAL A 523 15.34 17.32 -13.46
N LEU A 524 14.73 17.88 -12.42
CA LEU A 524 14.37 19.29 -12.39
C LEU A 524 15.60 20.20 -12.49
N ALA A 525 16.75 19.79 -11.94
CA ALA A 525 18.00 20.53 -12.11
C ALA A 525 18.36 20.71 -13.59
N TYR A 526 18.34 19.61 -14.33
CA TYR A 526 18.72 19.60 -15.73
C TYR A 526 17.66 20.27 -16.62
N VAL A 527 16.38 20.04 -16.34
CA VAL A 527 15.29 20.72 -17.05
C VAL A 527 15.37 22.24 -16.85
N ALA A 528 15.70 22.70 -15.64
CA ALA A 528 15.90 24.13 -15.36
C ALA A 528 16.97 24.73 -16.24
N GLN A 529 18.14 24.09 -16.24
CA GLN A 529 19.28 24.53 -17.01
C GLN A 529 18.95 24.58 -18.51
N GLN A 530 18.43 23.49 -19.08
CA GLN A 530 18.12 23.41 -20.51
C GLN A 530 17.00 24.37 -20.92
N ALA A 531 15.95 24.50 -20.10
CA ALA A 531 14.84 25.41 -20.39
C ALA A 531 15.26 26.87 -20.39
N VAL A 532 16.27 27.25 -19.59
CA VAL A 532 16.77 28.63 -19.51
C VAL A 532 17.90 28.89 -20.50
N GLU A 533 18.95 28.07 -20.48
CA GLU A 533 20.21 28.33 -21.20
C GLU A 533 20.18 27.86 -22.65
N THR A 534 19.45 26.78 -22.96
CA THR A 534 19.47 26.16 -24.29
C THR A 534 18.24 26.53 -25.11
N TYR A 535 17.04 26.35 -24.55
CA TYR A 535 15.79 26.54 -25.28
C TYR A 535 15.17 27.94 -25.08
N GLY A 536 15.55 28.68 -24.04
CA GLY A 536 14.95 30.00 -23.73
C GLY A 536 13.47 29.96 -23.34
N TRP A 537 12.92 28.78 -23.05
CA TRP A 537 11.53 28.58 -22.62
C TRP A 537 11.21 29.27 -21.29
N LEU A 538 12.21 29.38 -20.41
CA LEU A 538 12.09 30.04 -19.10
C LEU A 538 13.17 31.11 -18.92
N ALA A 539 12.86 32.13 -18.12
CA ALA A 539 13.83 33.05 -17.56
C ALA A 539 14.42 32.46 -16.26
N PRO A 540 15.63 32.90 -15.81
CA PRO A 540 16.35 32.27 -14.70
C PRO A 540 15.56 32.10 -13.40
N GLY A 541 14.64 33.02 -13.10
CA GLY A 541 13.81 32.99 -11.89
C GLY A 541 12.51 32.19 -12.01
N GLU A 542 11.99 31.92 -13.22
CA GLU A 542 10.64 31.36 -13.40
C GLU A 542 10.58 29.87 -13.06
N MET A 543 11.70 29.16 -13.17
CA MET A 543 11.76 27.76 -12.75
C MET A 543 11.52 27.62 -11.23
N LEU A 544 11.98 28.58 -10.43
CA LEU A 544 11.72 28.60 -8.99
C LEU A 544 10.23 28.83 -8.69
N ASP A 545 9.59 29.71 -9.45
CA ASP A 545 8.16 29.96 -9.33
C ASP A 545 7.38 28.67 -9.67
N GLY A 546 7.74 28.02 -10.78
CA GLY A 546 7.23 26.70 -11.18
C GLY A 546 7.39 25.64 -10.09
N LEU A 547 8.58 25.55 -9.50
CA LEU A 547 8.88 24.57 -8.45
C LEU A 547 8.07 24.85 -7.18
N GLY A 548 7.92 26.12 -6.80
CA GLY A 548 7.07 26.50 -5.66
C GLY A 548 5.60 26.17 -5.91
N MET A 549 5.09 26.36 -7.13
CA MET A 549 3.74 25.90 -7.52
C MET A 549 3.63 24.38 -7.43
N ALA A 550 4.63 23.62 -7.88
CA ALA A 550 4.62 22.16 -7.79
C ALA A 550 4.69 21.60 -6.35
N GLU A 551 5.44 22.25 -5.44
CA GLU A 551 5.48 21.83 -4.03
C GLU A 551 4.18 22.13 -3.25
N THR A 552 3.37 23.08 -3.75
CA THR A 552 2.08 23.47 -3.14
C THR A 552 0.87 22.78 -3.74
N THR A 553 1.06 21.96 -4.77
CA THR A 553 -0.02 21.26 -5.48
C THR A 553 0.03 19.75 -5.22
N PRO A 554 -1.12 19.05 -5.31
CA PRO A 554 -1.14 17.60 -5.20
C PRO A 554 -0.50 16.97 -6.43
N GLY A 555 0.18 15.84 -6.25
CA GLY A 555 0.77 15.06 -7.33
C GLY A 555 2.30 15.14 -7.39
N PRO A 556 2.94 14.35 -8.25
CA PRO A 556 4.39 14.20 -8.24
C PRO A 556 5.09 15.52 -8.60
N LEU A 557 6.15 15.87 -7.87
CA LEU A 557 6.85 17.15 -8.01
C LEU A 557 7.31 17.46 -9.44
N ILE A 558 7.58 16.41 -10.23
CA ILE A 558 7.94 16.55 -11.64
C ILE A 558 6.86 17.28 -12.47
N MET A 559 5.63 17.44 -11.95
CA MET A 559 4.57 18.22 -12.59
C MET A 559 4.96 19.66 -12.92
N VAL A 560 6.01 20.23 -12.32
CA VAL A 560 6.57 21.52 -12.77
C VAL A 560 6.98 21.50 -14.25
N THR A 561 7.33 20.34 -14.83
CA THR A 561 7.64 20.26 -16.27
C THR A 561 6.44 20.66 -17.14
N GLN A 562 5.20 20.45 -16.68
CA GLN A 562 4.01 20.96 -17.35
C GLN A 562 4.04 22.48 -17.46
N PHE A 563 4.47 23.17 -16.41
CA PHE A 563 4.64 24.63 -16.43
C PHE A 563 5.76 25.04 -17.41
N VAL A 564 6.89 24.31 -17.43
CA VAL A 564 8.00 24.57 -18.37
C VAL A 564 7.51 24.48 -19.82
N GLY A 565 6.82 23.39 -20.19
CA GLY A 565 6.29 23.22 -21.54
C GLY A 565 5.18 24.21 -21.87
N PHE A 566 4.38 24.61 -20.87
CA PHE A 566 3.40 25.68 -21.02
C PHE A 566 4.09 27.00 -21.38
N MET A 567 5.12 27.40 -20.64
CA MET A 567 5.82 28.67 -20.87
C MET A 567 6.58 28.68 -22.20
N GLY A 568 7.23 27.57 -22.56
CA GLY A 568 7.89 27.42 -23.86
C GLY A 568 6.92 27.63 -25.02
N ALA A 569 5.81 26.89 -25.04
CA ALA A 569 4.82 27.02 -26.11
C ALA A 569 4.02 28.34 -26.05
N LEU A 570 3.87 28.95 -24.87
CA LEU A 570 3.26 30.28 -24.71
C LEU A 570 4.11 31.36 -25.41
N ARG A 571 5.44 31.32 -25.23
CA ARG A 571 6.39 32.28 -25.81
C ARG A 571 6.56 32.11 -27.31
N GLU A 572 6.58 30.85 -27.76
CA GLU A 572 6.69 30.49 -29.17
C GLU A 572 5.36 30.01 -29.75
N ALA A 573 4.27 30.72 -29.44
CA ALA A 573 2.93 30.33 -29.86
C ALA A 573 2.75 30.25 -31.40
N GLY A 574 3.65 30.88 -32.15
CA GLY A 574 3.61 30.94 -33.61
C GLY A 574 2.31 31.60 -34.07
N GLY A 575 1.47 30.86 -34.78
CA GLY A 575 0.14 31.32 -35.24
C GLY A 575 -1.02 31.01 -34.29
N LEU A 576 -0.79 30.30 -33.17
CA LEU A 576 -1.85 29.95 -32.22
C LEU A 576 -2.05 31.07 -31.19
N PRO A 577 -3.27 31.18 -30.59
CA PRO A 577 -3.46 32.00 -29.40
C PRO A 577 -2.50 31.55 -28.28
N PRO A 578 -1.76 32.47 -27.62
CA PRO A 578 -0.70 32.09 -26.69
C PRO A 578 -1.15 31.14 -25.58
N LEU A 579 -2.28 31.40 -24.93
CA LEU A 579 -2.80 30.54 -23.85
C LEU A 579 -3.20 29.15 -24.36
N LEU A 580 -3.68 29.04 -25.60
CA LEU A 580 -3.97 27.75 -26.22
C LEU A 580 -2.67 26.99 -26.51
N ALA A 581 -1.67 27.68 -27.08
CA ALA A 581 -0.35 27.10 -27.35
C ALA A 581 0.29 26.60 -26.05
N GLY A 582 0.31 27.41 -25.00
CA GLY A 582 0.78 27.02 -23.67
C GLY A 582 0.02 25.83 -23.10
N THR A 583 -1.31 25.81 -23.19
CA THR A 583 -2.11 24.68 -22.71
C THR A 583 -1.76 23.38 -23.44
N LEU A 584 -1.62 23.43 -24.76
CA LEU A 584 -1.22 22.28 -25.56
C LEU A 584 0.21 21.84 -25.25
N GLY A 585 1.15 22.79 -25.06
CA GLY A 585 2.55 22.50 -24.71
C GLY A 585 2.67 21.85 -23.33
N GLY A 586 1.91 22.33 -22.35
CA GLY A 586 1.83 21.73 -21.03
C GLY A 586 1.25 20.32 -21.07
N LEU A 587 0.10 20.12 -21.74
CA LEU A 587 -0.52 18.79 -21.87
C LEU A 587 0.38 17.80 -22.62
N LEU A 588 1.05 18.25 -23.68
CA LEU A 588 2.04 17.47 -24.42
C LEU A 588 3.20 17.05 -23.52
N THR A 589 3.71 17.97 -22.70
CA THR A 589 4.79 17.69 -21.74
C THR A 589 4.37 16.63 -20.73
N THR A 590 3.17 16.77 -20.15
CA THR A 590 2.60 15.76 -19.24
C THR A 590 2.48 14.40 -19.94
N TRP A 591 1.97 14.37 -21.18
CA TRP A 591 1.83 13.13 -21.95
C TRP A 591 3.16 12.40 -22.11
N VAL A 592 4.18 13.07 -22.67
CA VAL A 592 5.48 12.43 -22.96
C VAL A 592 6.29 12.13 -21.69
N THR A 593 6.02 12.83 -20.58
CA THR A 593 6.69 12.58 -19.30
C THR A 593 6.14 11.33 -18.60
N PHE A 594 4.82 11.16 -18.56
CA PHE A 594 4.19 10.09 -17.77
C PHE A 594 3.86 8.82 -18.56
N LEU A 595 3.63 8.91 -19.87
CA LEU A 595 3.27 7.74 -20.66
C LEU A 595 4.34 6.63 -20.65
N PRO A 596 5.66 6.93 -20.75
CA PRO A 596 6.71 5.91 -20.64
C PRO A 596 6.70 5.17 -19.30
N CYS A 597 6.24 5.81 -18.23
CA CYS A 597 6.14 5.16 -16.92
C CYS A 597 5.17 3.98 -16.94
N PHE A 598 4.04 4.09 -17.65
CA PHE A 598 3.12 2.97 -17.83
C PHE A 598 3.76 1.83 -18.63
N LEU A 599 4.53 2.16 -19.68
CA LEU A 599 5.28 1.18 -20.46
C LEU A 599 6.24 0.40 -19.57
N TRP A 600 7.07 1.09 -18.77
CA TRP A 600 8.07 0.45 -17.92
C TRP A 600 7.47 -0.44 -16.83
N ILE A 601 6.34 -0.01 -16.26
CA ILE A 601 5.64 -0.81 -15.25
C ILE A 601 4.99 -2.04 -15.88
N PHE A 602 4.20 -1.89 -16.95
CA PHE A 602 3.52 -3.03 -17.55
C PHE A 602 4.48 -4.01 -18.23
N LEU A 603 5.59 -3.52 -18.79
CA LEU A 603 6.61 -4.38 -19.37
C LEU A 603 7.38 -5.13 -18.29
N GLY A 604 7.90 -4.46 -17.27
CA GLY A 604 8.88 -5.08 -16.37
C GLY A 604 8.33 -5.61 -15.04
N ALA A 605 7.17 -5.16 -14.56
CA ALA A 605 6.55 -5.70 -13.33
C ALA A 605 6.38 -7.23 -13.37
N PRO A 606 6.02 -7.87 -14.49
CA PRO A 606 5.94 -9.34 -14.58
C PRO A 606 7.27 -10.09 -14.52
N PHE A 607 8.42 -9.42 -14.75
CA PHE A 607 9.75 -10.05 -14.81
C PHE A 607 10.64 -9.70 -13.61
N ILE A 608 10.06 -9.01 -12.63
CA ILE A 608 10.78 -8.38 -11.52
C ILE A 608 11.51 -9.36 -10.60
N GLU A 609 11.00 -10.60 -10.39
CA GLU A 609 11.67 -11.60 -9.56
C GLU A 609 13.12 -11.86 -10.01
N ARG A 610 13.44 -11.73 -11.30
CA ARG A 610 14.78 -11.98 -11.84
C ARG A 610 15.76 -10.82 -11.68
N LEU A 611 15.28 -9.59 -11.51
CA LEU A 611 16.13 -8.40 -11.37
C LEU A 611 16.62 -8.18 -9.93
N ARG A 612 15.91 -8.73 -8.94
CA ARG A 612 16.17 -8.52 -7.50
C ARG A 612 17.50 -9.08 -7.02
N ASP A 613 17.94 -10.21 -7.55
CA ASP A 613 19.17 -10.88 -7.10
C ASP A 613 20.43 -10.34 -7.79
N ASN A 614 20.28 -9.36 -8.70
CA ASN A 614 21.41 -8.81 -9.42
C ASN A 614 22.07 -7.66 -8.65
N HIS A 615 23.01 -8.03 -7.78
CA HIS A 615 23.78 -7.09 -6.97
C HIS A 615 24.48 -5.99 -7.79
N ALA A 616 24.87 -6.27 -9.04
CA ALA A 616 25.55 -5.30 -9.88
C ALA A 616 24.62 -4.14 -10.33
N LEU A 617 23.35 -4.44 -10.61
CA LEU A 617 22.36 -3.41 -10.97
C LEU A 617 22.00 -2.54 -9.77
N THR A 618 21.80 -3.17 -8.61
CA THR A 618 21.55 -2.47 -7.34
C THR A 618 22.68 -1.51 -6.98
N ALA A 619 23.94 -1.94 -7.16
CA ALA A 619 25.11 -1.09 -6.94
C ALA A 619 25.22 0.06 -7.94
N ALA A 620 24.94 -0.17 -9.22
CA ALA A 620 24.91 0.86 -10.24
C ALA A 620 23.93 1.98 -9.86
N LEU A 621 22.72 1.63 -9.41
CA LEU A 621 21.70 2.60 -9.02
C LEU A 621 22.03 3.31 -7.72
N THR A 622 22.73 2.65 -6.79
CA THR A 622 23.26 3.29 -5.58
C THR A 622 24.27 4.38 -5.93
N ALA A 623 25.18 4.09 -6.87
CA ALA A 623 26.16 5.05 -7.36
C ALA A 623 25.51 6.21 -8.13
N VAL A 624 24.50 5.93 -8.96
CA VAL A 624 23.66 6.96 -9.61
C VAL A 624 23.00 7.86 -8.57
N THR A 625 22.38 7.28 -7.54
CA THR A 625 21.76 8.05 -6.45
C THR A 625 22.77 8.97 -5.75
N ALA A 626 24.00 8.50 -5.52
CA ALA A 626 25.06 9.32 -4.96
C ALA A 626 25.48 10.48 -5.88
N ALA A 627 25.65 10.22 -7.18
CA ALA A 627 25.95 11.24 -8.18
C ALA A 627 24.85 12.31 -8.25
N VAL A 628 23.59 11.90 -8.20
CA VAL A 628 22.42 12.76 -8.15
C VAL A 628 22.46 13.72 -6.97
N VAL A 629 22.92 13.30 -5.78
CA VAL A 629 23.07 14.22 -4.64
C VAL A 629 24.01 15.38 -4.97
N GLY A 630 25.12 15.11 -5.70
CA GLY A 630 26.03 16.14 -6.19
C GLY A 630 25.38 17.09 -7.21
N VAL A 631 24.57 16.54 -8.12
CA VAL A 631 23.82 17.34 -9.11
C VAL A 631 22.76 18.23 -8.45
N ILE A 632 22.02 17.72 -7.46
CA ILE A 632 21.04 18.53 -6.72
C ILE A 632 21.76 19.62 -5.92
N LEU A 633 22.95 19.35 -5.38
CA LEU A 633 23.77 20.38 -4.72
C LEU A 633 24.18 21.50 -5.69
N ASN A 634 24.54 21.16 -6.94
CA ASN A 634 24.79 22.16 -7.98
C ASN A 634 23.57 23.04 -8.22
N LEU A 635 22.37 22.45 -8.35
CA LEU A 635 21.13 23.20 -8.50
C LEU A 635 20.84 24.12 -7.30
N ALA A 636 21.04 23.60 -6.08
CA ALA A 636 20.85 24.37 -4.85
C ALA A 636 21.77 25.60 -4.82
N LEU A 637 23.02 25.44 -5.25
CA LEU A 637 23.99 26.53 -5.33
C LEU A 637 23.63 27.52 -6.44
N TRP A 638 23.30 27.03 -7.63
CA TRP A 638 22.89 27.85 -8.77
C TRP A 638 21.64 28.71 -8.43
N PHE A 639 20.61 28.10 -7.84
CA PHE A 639 19.44 28.84 -7.36
C PHE A 639 19.80 29.79 -6.22
N GLY A 640 20.61 29.35 -5.27
CA GLY A 640 21.05 30.20 -4.17
C GLY A 640 21.73 31.47 -4.65
N LEU A 641 22.58 31.36 -5.67
CA LEU A 641 23.22 32.50 -6.31
C LEU A 641 22.20 33.43 -6.99
N HIS A 642 21.27 32.90 -7.79
CA HIS A 642 20.25 33.69 -8.50
C HIS A 642 19.15 34.28 -7.60
N VAL A 643 18.95 33.73 -6.40
CA VAL A 643 17.98 34.26 -5.41
C VAL A 643 18.63 35.33 -4.53
N LEU A 644 19.91 35.15 -4.16
CA LEU A 644 20.59 36.05 -3.23
C LEU A 644 21.30 37.21 -3.93
N PHE A 645 21.68 37.06 -5.19
CA PHE A 645 22.44 38.07 -5.93
C PHE A 645 21.74 38.47 -7.21
N GLU A 646 21.65 39.78 -7.45
CA GLU A 646 21.06 40.32 -8.69
C GLU A 646 21.99 40.14 -9.90
N GLN A 647 23.31 40.20 -9.70
CA GLN A 647 24.30 40.07 -10.77
C GLN A 647 25.31 38.96 -10.47
N LEU A 648 25.52 38.11 -11.48
CA LEU A 648 26.57 37.09 -11.52
C LEU A 648 27.56 37.42 -12.63
N ARG A 649 28.84 37.11 -12.41
CA ARG A 649 29.90 37.26 -13.41
C ARG A 649 30.36 35.90 -13.87
N PRO A 650 30.28 35.59 -15.18
CA PRO A 650 30.82 34.35 -15.72
C PRO A 650 32.35 34.41 -15.67
N VAL A 651 32.95 33.34 -15.15
CA VAL A 651 34.41 33.14 -15.11
C VAL A 651 34.73 31.87 -15.89
N ALA A 652 35.27 32.06 -17.09
CA ALA A 652 35.75 30.98 -17.94
C ALA A 652 37.29 30.99 -18.01
N ALA A 653 37.96 30.04 -17.36
CA ALA A 653 39.43 29.93 -17.36
C ALA A 653 39.93 28.49 -17.12
N MET A 654 40.89 28.01 -17.92
CA MET A 654 41.48 26.66 -17.81
C MET A 654 40.45 25.50 -17.81
N GLY A 655 39.36 25.65 -18.56
CA GLY A 655 38.27 24.66 -18.59
C GLY A 655 37.27 24.79 -17.43
N LEU A 656 37.47 25.73 -16.51
CA LEU A 656 36.44 26.16 -15.57
C LEU A 656 35.43 27.04 -16.29
N ASP A 657 34.16 26.84 -15.99
CA ASP A 657 33.02 27.61 -16.48
C ASP A 657 32.04 27.78 -15.30
N MET A 658 32.13 28.93 -14.61
CA MET A 658 31.42 29.14 -13.34
C MET A 658 30.93 30.59 -13.19
N ASP A 659 29.73 30.75 -12.64
CA ASP A 659 29.19 32.06 -12.27
C ASP A 659 29.57 32.44 -10.84
N LEU A 660 30.31 33.53 -10.68
CA LEU A 660 30.67 34.09 -9.37
C LEU A 660 29.77 35.27 -9.01
N PRO A 661 29.29 35.36 -7.75
CA PRO A 661 28.44 36.45 -7.33
C PRO A 661 29.19 37.79 -7.24
N VAL A 662 28.53 38.86 -7.66
CA VAL A 662 28.99 40.22 -7.38
C VAL A 662 28.53 40.60 -5.97
N TRP A 663 29.46 40.60 -5.01
CA TRP A 663 29.14 40.82 -3.59
C TRP A 663 28.36 42.11 -3.28
N GLY A 664 28.46 43.14 -4.14
CA GLY A 664 27.72 44.39 -3.99
C GLY A 664 26.24 44.31 -4.34
N THR A 665 25.78 43.23 -4.98
CA THR A 665 24.39 43.04 -5.42
C THR A 665 23.63 42.03 -4.56
N LEU A 666 24.02 41.87 -3.30
CA LEU A 666 23.37 40.97 -2.35
C LEU A 666 22.02 41.54 -1.93
N ASP A 667 20.95 40.78 -2.17
CA ASP A 667 19.62 41.10 -1.66
C ASP A 667 19.48 40.65 -0.20
N VAL A 668 19.49 41.64 0.69
CA VAL A 668 19.40 41.42 2.15
C VAL A 668 18.01 40.90 2.56
N ALA A 669 16.95 41.31 1.88
CA ALA A 669 15.60 40.86 2.17
C ALA A 669 15.42 39.38 1.78
N ALA A 670 15.94 38.99 0.61
CA ALA A 670 15.96 37.60 0.17
C ALA A 670 16.77 36.73 1.14
N LEU A 671 17.96 37.19 1.55
CA LEU A 671 18.80 36.47 2.52
C LEU A 671 18.08 36.26 3.86
N ALA A 672 17.42 37.29 4.39
CA ALA A 672 16.66 37.18 5.63
C ALA A 672 15.52 36.16 5.53
N LEU A 673 14.75 36.18 4.43
CA LEU A 673 13.69 35.19 4.19
C LEU A 673 14.23 33.77 4.06
N VAL A 674 15.36 33.59 3.38
CA VAL A 674 16.01 32.27 3.24
C VAL A 674 16.44 31.73 4.60
N ILE A 675 17.03 32.57 5.47
CA ILE A 675 17.40 32.17 6.84
C ILE A 675 16.16 31.76 7.63
N VAL A 676 15.07 32.54 7.56
CA VAL A 676 13.80 32.20 8.21
C VAL A 676 13.26 30.87 7.68
N ALA A 677 13.27 30.65 6.38
CA ALA A 677 12.83 29.41 5.75
C ALA A 677 13.67 28.21 6.21
N ILE A 678 15.00 28.33 6.24
CA ILE A 678 15.91 27.28 6.73
C ILE A 678 15.63 26.97 8.20
N LEU A 679 15.45 27.98 9.06
CA LEU A 679 15.11 27.76 10.47
C LEU A 679 13.74 27.06 10.62
N ALA A 680 12.75 27.48 9.84
CA ALA A 680 11.43 26.85 9.83
C ALA A 680 11.48 25.37 9.43
N VAL A 681 12.26 25.05 8.40
CA VAL A 681 12.42 23.68 7.89
C VAL A 681 13.20 22.79 8.85
N PHE A 682 14.36 23.25 9.34
CA PHE A 682 15.29 22.38 10.07
C PHE A 682 15.13 22.42 11.59
N ARG A 683 14.90 23.61 12.17
CA ARG A 683 14.73 23.78 13.63
C ARG A 683 13.30 23.53 14.07
N LEU A 684 12.33 24.13 13.39
CA LEU A 684 10.90 23.99 13.74
C LEU A 684 10.24 22.77 13.10
N LYS A 685 10.90 22.12 12.12
CA LYS A 685 10.39 20.94 11.40
C LYS A 685 9.03 21.18 10.77
N LEU A 686 8.75 22.42 10.35
CA LEU A 686 7.51 22.76 9.65
C LEU A 686 7.48 22.06 8.27
N GLY A 687 6.28 21.69 7.83
CA GLY A 687 6.07 21.07 6.52
C GLY A 687 6.34 22.06 5.37
N ALA A 688 6.70 21.53 4.19
CA ALA A 688 7.02 22.34 3.00
C ALA A 688 5.91 23.35 2.66
N VAL A 689 4.64 22.91 2.66
CA VAL A 689 3.47 23.78 2.40
C VAL A 689 3.39 24.95 3.38
N THR A 690 3.62 24.70 4.68
CA THR A 690 3.59 25.74 5.71
C THR A 690 4.72 26.75 5.52
N VAL A 691 5.92 26.27 5.19
CA VAL A 691 7.08 27.14 4.92
C VAL A 691 6.85 28.00 3.69
N LEU A 692 6.34 27.40 2.60
CA LEU A 692 5.98 28.12 1.38
C LEU A 692 4.95 29.21 1.65
N ALA A 693 3.90 28.90 2.42
CA ALA A 693 2.88 29.88 2.81
C ALA A 693 3.47 31.04 3.63
N ILE A 694 4.24 30.73 4.68
CA ILE A 694 4.86 31.75 5.55
C ILE A 694 5.75 32.68 4.72
N CYS A 695 6.63 32.12 3.87
CA CYS A 695 7.53 32.92 3.08
C CYS A 695 6.80 33.71 1.99
N ALA A 696 5.80 33.14 1.32
CA ALA A 696 4.99 33.85 0.33
C ALA A 696 4.27 35.06 0.95
N PHE A 697 3.62 34.90 2.11
CA PHE A 697 2.98 36.01 2.82
C PHE A 697 3.98 37.05 3.33
N ALA A 698 5.17 36.61 3.78
CA ALA A 698 6.23 37.52 4.19
C ALA A 698 6.78 38.33 3.00
N GLY A 699 6.96 37.70 1.83
CA GLY A 699 7.36 38.37 0.60
C GLY A 699 6.32 39.39 0.13
N LEU A 700 5.03 39.02 0.17
CA LEU A 700 3.94 39.95 -0.11
C LEU A 700 3.95 41.15 0.85
N PHE A 701 4.17 40.91 2.14
CA PHE A 701 4.27 41.98 3.13
C PHE A 701 5.45 42.91 2.85
N LEU A 702 6.63 42.38 2.54
CA LEU A 702 7.81 43.18 2.20
C LEU A 702 7.59 44.06 0.96
N ARG A 703 6.89 43.52 -0.04
CA ARG A 703 6.49 44.27 -1.25
C ARG A 703 5.50 45.39 -0.91
N LEU A 704 4.49 45.11 -0.07
CA LEU A 704 3.51 46.12 0.37
C LEU A 704 4.13 47.26 1.20
N VAL A 705 5.21 46.98 1.94
CA VAL A 705 5.96 47.98 2.73
C VAL A 705 7.04 48.70 1.88
N GLY A 706 7.22 48.31 0.61
CA GLY A 706 8.15 48.95 -0.32
C GLY A 706 9.62 48.59 -0.08
N VAL A 707 9.89 47.47 0.59
CA VAL A 707 11.26 46.97 0.83
C VAL A 707 11.81 46.23 -0.39
N VAL A 708 10.94 45.58 -1.16
CA VAL A 708 11.28 44.76 -2.33
C VAL A 708 10.45 45.20 -3.52
#